data_AF-A0A836HPP9-F1
#
_entry.id   AF-A0A836HPP9-F1
#
_cell.length_a   1.000
_cell.length_b   1.000
_cell.length_c   1.000
_cell.angle_alpha   90.00
_cell.angle_beta   90.00
_cell.angle_gamma   90.00
#
_symmetry.space_group_name_H-M   'P 1'
#
loop_
_entity.id
_entity.type
_entity.pdbx_description
1 polymer ?
#
loop_
_entity_poly.entity_id
_entity_poly.type
_entity_poly.pdbx_seq_one_letter_code
_entity_poly.pdbx_strand_id
1 'polypeptide(L)'
;MEALLTLHTKQRQGTSLELTLESSSAILTATHRRVVENGSDLLCVCEGPCCSLYFLEDRKLTLLGTYLFRRAGSLQIFSVIVGDEVKDFPEDASAQVPAAAETTVLGLSADGDPNLVGFIRDAVVIGTGAGYLGMLFVSADRCCVLGKSVRVQNSRAVSWCIRLDSSQCVCISSGTIATVSVVPGAAEAVVCTTEFEGGAVASAAASQTVSDCFFLAHEESRKLTVLHGSPNRSLQKETLSLLSEDLSHASDVARVMPTIYAHGCSGVCLLAVVYPDAVSFTAWEGHSLISTAAVKNELTTSFGQAFWKVTTVGARLYVLRSDSRCLMYDVVMSTSFLGVAEVVVAQQVTLPSHVACLMGGVETGVFLCWRSGTSLARCTALLQSRAEEDKFEPIEVHTTVPHSYTSTSVLLLEVVPIHSSYGVVCLFSTGECQLSLYNNLGTMLLALEEHPFDATSCLAFEGNAGSYSCVLGFNDGDIRVFVGGRVRANVRVAHCGAVDRLLKIPKMNETDDTLFVSMSTEMGTVCCHAGENAAVSRTMCSPSRPLTACLLNRELEYMLLFSETTGNLWHLPTCRLERAFRSPQGLLDRQLDNLLEHHWASAMSIAKFRFVGGEHYAIRINVDSLLCGFGAVQSSLQRSSLEYSSALSLMLRCLDEPFPSSLPREDALWEALDNLGLVVAGMQTHECVWCATLLLCGLLSGTLDGVCAASIYSTIQSLSDKLATSMAPDPHQQADAIQLFFSRFYTLRRSTPAPFRHALRLMATKMSAGSLTDVMRLLQSRALSAQSRQAARDGAPGGSSPLENGSAFATLLVMSSLVSQRPDYSLQADVTFFDFLRHSTMEAQRTVTAALDDDHRMSDHSGALLGLVESHTSLCDLGEKDLFQSFVTALVREAFGGKGEEAKQASLEALERLVAQDPQGLLSTYIVTDFHLNSEYRPYIVVFLSRFVKNFPYEAYTVFSTIADIFVSGLSDLSSASKDTASIYHVAVSQLLSVTAASLPSVSLQQSLRHLAVGRRDGKVVVYNMKAATIVTAFQAHSAPVLGVAYSGNITTLDIATIAETLDEIKVWRSPNQSSSLTGFLTGSGGTSFKLVTTMDVPSIGLRVESVSLLMKYFQLNWLSPQCVEFSSPWHGKVQVSLP
;
A
#
# COMPACT_ATOMS: atom_id res chain seq x y z
N MET A 1 1.16 24.12 1.35
CA MET A 1 1.55 25.44 0.82
C MET A 1 2.33 25.20 -0.45
N GLU A 2 1.78 25.54 -1.59
CA GLU A 2 2.50 25.56 -2.87
C GLU A 2 2.55 27.01 -3.33
N ALA A 3 3.74 27.56 -3.57
CA ALA A 3 3.87 28.85 -4.22
C ALA A 3 3.65 28.64 -5.73
N LEU A 4 2.55 29.18 -6.26
CA LEU A 4 2.18 29.05 -7.67
C LEU A 4 1.60 30.38 -8.17
N LEU A 5 2.29 31.01 -9.13
CA LEU A 5 1.79 32.16 -9.90
C LEU A 5 0.81 31.64 -10.97
N THR A 6 -0.39 32.19 -11.02
CA THR A 6 -1.50 31.71 -11.88
C THR A 6 -1.83 32.66 -13.02
N LEU A 7 -2.27 32.08 -14.15
CA LEU A 7 -3.29 32.65 -15.05
C LEU A 7 -4.12 31.51 -15.67
N HIS A 8 -5.46 31.59 -15.55
CA HIS A 8 -6.47 30.74 -16.20
C HIS A 8 -6.93 31.38 -17.54
N THR A 9 -7.60 30.77 -18.53
CA THR A 9 -8.82 29.93 -18.52
C THR A 9 -9.12 29.26 -19.90
N LYS A 10 -9.86 28.14 -19.83
CA LYS A 10 -11.04 27.67 -20.61
C LYS A 10 -10.95 26.94 -21.99
N GLN A 11 -11.42 25.69 -21.90
CA GLN A 11 -12.36 24.93 -22.74
C GLN A 11 -11.96 24.49 -24.15
N ARG A 12 -11.90 23.16 -24.34
CA ARG A 12 -12.80 22.46 -25.29
C ARG A 12 -12.97 20.99 -24.89
N GLN A 13 -14.25 20.59 -24.87
CA GLN A 13 -14.70 19.22 -24.68
C GLN A 13 -14.19 18.33 -25.83
N GLY A 14 -13.57 17.22 -25.46
CA GLY A 14 -13.45 16.02 -26.27
C GLY A 14 -13.64 14.87 -25.29
N THR A 15 -14.71 14.10 -25.45
CA THR A 15 -14.98 12.91 -24.64
C THR A 15 -13.95 11.85 -25.00
N SER A 16 -12.86 11.80 -24.25
CA SER A 16 -11.89 10.71 -24.22
C SER A 16 -12.40 9.62 -23.29
N LEU A 17 -12.33 8.36 -23.71
CA LEU A 17 -12.43 7.24 -22.78
C LEU A 17 -11.21 7.28 -21.85
N GLU A 18 -11.39 7.68 -20.60
CA GLU A 18 -10.36 7.55 -19.56
C GLU A 18 -10.30 6.07 -19.13
N LEU A 19 -9.33 5.30 -19.59
CA LEU A 19 -9.01 3.99 -19.00
C LEU A 19 -8.35 4.22 -17.63
N THR A 20 -9.04 3.93 -16.53
CA THR A 20 -8.40 3.82 -15.20
C THR A 20 -8.01 2.37 -14.96
N LEU A 21 -6.75 1.99 -15.18
CA LEU A 21 -6.26 0.64 -14.97
C LEU A 21 -5.94 0.38 -13.49
N GLU A 22 -6.82 -0.36 -12.78
CA GLU A 22 -6.33 -1.26 -11.73
C GLU A 22 -5.78 -2.51 -12.44
N SER A 23 -4.48 -2.54 -12.76
CA SER A 23 -3.77 -3.69 -13.37
C SER A 23 -4.48 -4.28 -14.60
N SER A 24 -4.25 -3.76 -15.80
CA SER A 24 -3.29 -4.44 -16.67
C SER A 24 -3.07 -3.57 -17.90
N SER A 25 -1.85 -3.04 -17.99
CA SER A 25 -1.17 -2.98 -19.27
C SER A 25 -1.35 -4.28 -20.06
N ALA A 26 -1.05 -4.33 -21.36
CA ALA A 26 -0.64 -5.59 -21.96
C ALA A 26 0.60 -6.07 -21.17
N ILE A 27 0.38 -6.82 -20.10
CA ILE A 27 1.42 -7.45 -19.34
C ILE A 27 1.87 -8.55 -20.30
N LEU A 28 2.99 -8.32 -20.99
CA LEU A 28 3.79 -9.39 -21.56
C LEU A 28 4.44 -10.16 -20.40
N THR A 29 3.63 -10.66 -19.48
CA THR A 29 4.01 -11.75 -18.58
C THR A 29 3.96 -13.02 -19.40
N ALA A 30 4.81 -13.98 -19.04
CA ALA A 30 4.77 -15.34 -19.53
C ALA A 30 3.50 -16.10 -19.08
N THR A 31 2.31 -15.51 -19.21
CA THR A 31 1.02 -16.16 -18.92
C THR A 31 0.59 -16.98 -20.13
N HIS A 32 0.21 -18.24 -19.87
CA HIS A 32 -0.30 -19.15 -20.88
C HIS A 32 -1.55 -18.56 -21.57
N ARG A 33 -1.51 -18.39 -22.89
CA ARG A 33 -2.72 -18.17 -23.71
C ARG A 33 -3.62 -19.38 -23.55
N ARG A 34 -4.89 -19.16 -23.18
CA ARG A 34 -5.90 -20.22 -23.12
C ARG A 34 -6.91 -20.00 -24.23
N VAL A 35 -7.13 -21.02 -25.05
CA VAL A 35 -8.10 -20.98 -26.14
C VAL A 35 -9.18 -22.03 -25.85
N VAL A 36 -10.44 -21.61 -25.87
CA VAL A 36 -11.59 -22.47 -25.62
C VAL A 36 -12.55 -22.37 -26.80
N GLU A 37 -13.10 -23.47 -27.27
CA GLU A 37 -14.09 -23.50 -28.36
C GLU A 37 -15.35 -24.25 -27.92
N ASN A 38 -16.49 -23.97 -28.58
CA ASN A 38 -17.74 -24.69 -28.34
C ASN A 38 -17.83 -26.03 -29.07
N GLY A 39 -16.85 -26.35 -29.93
CA GLY A 39 -16.83 -27.55 -30.76
C GLY A 39 -17.58 -27.42 -32.09
N SER A 40 -18.10 -26.24 -32.43
CA SER A 40 -18.66 -25.94 -33.75
C SER A 40 -17.94 -24.78 -34.44
N ASP A 41 -18.24 -23.55 -34.04
CA ASP A 41 -17.97 -22.33 -34.80
C ASP A 41 -17.57 -21.14 -33.92
N LEU A 42 -17.69 -21.25 -32.59
CA LEU A 42 -17.36 -20.18 -31.65
C LEU A 42 -16.05 -20.49 -30.93
N LEU A 43 -15.18 -19.49 -30.87
CA LEU A 43 -13.85 -19.55 -30.27
C LEU A 43 -13.67 -18.40 -29.28
N CYS A 44 -13.31 -18.69 -28.05
CA CYS A 44 -12.94 -17.72 -27.04
C CYS A 44 -11.43 -17.79 -26.78
N VAL A 45 -10.73 -16.66 -26.94
CA VAL A 45 -9.30 -16.53 -26.68
C VAL A 45 -9.12 -15.69 -25.42
N CYS A 46 -8.45 -16.26 -24.42
CA CYS A 46 -8.19 -15.62 -23.14
C CYS A 46 -6.73 -15.17 -23.09
N GLU A 47 -6.53 -13.86 -22.94
CA GLU A 47 -5.23 -13.23 -22.77
C GLU A 47 -5.28 -12.35 -21.51
N GLY A 48 -4.85 -12.91 -20.37
CA GLY A 48 -4.98 -12.25 -19.07
C GLY A 48 -6.46 -11.99 -18.72
N PRO A 49 -6.86 -10.74 -18.41
CA PRO A 49 -8.24 -10.40 -18.05
C PRO A 49 -9.22 -10.34 -19.24
N CYS A 50 -8.71 -10.36 -20.47
CA CYS A 50 -9.52 -10.17 -21.67
C CYS A 50 -9.91 -11.52 -22.30
N CYS A 51 -11.19 -11.67 -22.63
CA CYS A 51 -11.73 -12.81 -23.37
C CYS A 51 -12.31 -12.34 -24.69
N SER A 52 -11.62 -12.59 -25.80
CA SER A 52 -12.10 -12.25 -27.14
C SER A 52 -12.89 -13.41 -27.74
N LEU A 53 -14.16 -13.18 -28.05
CA LEU A 53 -15.03 -14.16 -28.70
C LEU A 53 -15.04 -13.95 -30.19
N TYR A 54 -14.79 -15.03 -30.93
CA TYR A 54 -14.77 -15.07 -32.37
C TYR A 54 -15.79 -16.07 -32.89
N PHE A 55 -16.33 -15.77 -34.06
CA PHE A 55 -17.15 -16.66 -34.87
C PHE A 55 -16.39 -17.04 -36.14
N LEU A 56 -16.37 -18.32 -36.46
CA LEU A 56 -15.70 -18.89 -37.63
C LEU A 56 -16.73 -19.26 -38.70
N GLU A 57 -16.76 -18.50 -39.80
CA GLU A 57 -17.60 -18.78 -40.97
C GLU A 57 -16.73 -18.81 -42.23
N ASP A 58 -16.84 -19.84 -43.07
CA ASP A 58 -16.13 -19.95 -44.35
C ASP A 58 -14.61 -19.65 -44.27
N ARG A 59 -13.95 -20.11 -43.19
CA ARG A 59 -12.51 -19.87 -42.88
C ARG A 59 -12.16 -18.41 -42.53
N LYS A 60 -13.14 -17.60 -42.18
CA LYS A 60 -12.97 -16.23 -41.71
C LYS A 60 -13.31 -16.17 -40.22
N LEU A 61 -12.34 -15.76 -39.40
CA LEU A 61 -12.61 -15.39 -38.01
C LEU A 61 -13.17 -13.97 -37.97
N THR A 62 -14.39 -13.84 -37.43
CA THR A 62 -15.04 -12.56 -37.17
C THR A 62 -15.07 -12.36 -35.66
N LEU A 63 -14.45 -11.27 -35.17
CA LEU A 63 -14.53 -10.89 -33.76
C LEU A 63 -15.97 -10.45 -33.46
N LEU A 64 -16.63 -11.15 -32.53
CA LEU A 64 -17.96 -10.75 -32.03
C LEU A 64 -17.84 -9.72 -30.90
N GLY A 65 -16.73 -9.72 -30.17
CA GLY A 65 -16.44 -8.72 -29.13
C GLY A 65 -15.33 -9.17 -28.19
N THR A 66 -14.76 -8.20 -27.46
CA THR A 66 -13.83 -8.49 -26.35
C THR A 66 -14.54 -8.23 -25.04
N TYR A 67 -14.60 -9.25 -24.20
CA TYR A 67 -15.36 -9.28 -22.96
C TYR A 67 -14.42 -9.30 -21.76
N LEU A 68 -14.81 -8.59 -20.72
CA LEU A 68 -14.02 -8.45 -19.50
C LEU A 68 -14.90 -8.10 -18.31
N PHE A 69 -14.36 -8.28 -17.10
CA PHE A 69 -14.94 -7.69 -15.90
C PHE A 69 -14.26 -6.36 -15.61
N ARG A 70 -15.06 -5.29 -15.54
CA ARG A 70 -14.62 -3.96 -15.12
C ARG A 70 -15.22 -3.59 -13.78
N ARG A 71 -14.48 -2.81 -13.00
CA ARG A 71 -14.87 -2.27 -11.72
C ARG A 71 -15.76 -1.05 -11.93
N ALA A 72 -16.94 -1.09 -11.35
CA ALA A 72 -17.84 0.04 -11.21
C ALA A 72 -18.08 0.27 -9.70
N GLY A 73 -17.36 1.24 -9.13
CA GLY A 73 -17.36 1.47 -7.68
C GLY A 73 -16.70 0.34 -6.88
N SER A 74 -17.49 -0.36 -6.07
CA SER A 74 -17.04 -1.50 -5.25
C SER A 74 -17.37 -2.88 -5.86
N LEU A 75 -18.02 -2.91 -7.03
CA LEU A 75 -18.50 -4.13 -7.70
C LEU A 75 -17.77 -4.33 -9.04
N GLN A 76 -17.76 -5.58 -9.52
CA GLN A 76 -17.34 -5.93 -10.87
C GLN A 76 -18.58 -6.08 -11.76
N ILE A 77 -18.57 -5.41 -12.91
CA ILE A 77 -19.59 -5.48 -13.96
C ILE A 77 -18.96 -6.17 -15.16
N PHE A 78 -19.70 -7.10 -15.76
CA PHE A 78 -19.31 -7.74 -17.00
C PHE A 78 -19.63 -6.83 -18.19
N SER A 79 -18.62 -6.53 -19.00
CA SER A 79 -18.71 -5.54 -20.08
C SER A 79 -18.13 -6.08 -21.38
N VAL A 80 -18.58 -5.51 -22.49
CA VAL A 80 -18.06 -5.74 -23.83
C VAL A 80 -17.48 -4.46 -24.41
N ILE A 81 -16.33 -4.58 -25.06
CA ILE A 81 -15.71 -3.54 -25.87
C ILE A 81 -16.12 -3.78 -27.33
N VAL A 82 -16.83 -2.82 -27.92
CA VAL A 82 -17.24 -2.83 -29.33
C VAL A 82 -16.81 -1.52 -29.98
N GLY A 83 -15.75 -1.56 -30.78
CA GLY A 83 -15.12 -0.34 -31.32
C GLY A 83 -14.56 0.52 -30.19
N ASP A 84 -14.97 1.79 -30.15
CA ASP A 84 -14.56 2.75 -29.11
C ASP A 84 -15.57 2.82 -27.95
N GLU A 85 -16.63 2.02 -27.95
CA GLU A 85 -17.67 2.04 -26.91
C GLU A 85 -17.56 0.86 -25.95
N VAL A 86 -17.71 1.15 -24.65
CA VAL A 86 -17.88 0.15 -23.59
C VAL A 86 -19.36 0.01 -23.30
N LYS A 87 -19.85 -1.23 -23.37
CA LYS A 87 -21.25 -1.54 -23.04
C LYS A 87 -21.31 -2.54 -21.92
N ASP A 88 -22.21 -2.30 -20.97
CA ASP A 88 -22.37 -3.12 -19.78
C ASP A 88 -23.54 -4.08 -19.93
N PHE A 89 -23.32 -5.30 -19.45
CA PHE A 89 -24.44 -6.21 -19.20
C PHE A 89 -24.98 -5.92 -17.79
N PRO A 90 -26.24 -5.50 -17.65
CA PRO A 90 -26.82 -5.21 -16.35
C PRO A 90 -26.81 -6.45 -15.45
N GLU A 91 -26.75 -6.22 -14.14
CA GLU A 91 -26.95 -7.24 -13.12
C GLU A 91 -28.45 -7.54 -12.97
N ASP A 92 -29.06 -8.02 -14.05
CA ASP A 92 -30.50 -8.24 -14.18
C ASP A 92 -30.85 -9.73 -14.34
N ALA A 93 -32.09 -10.08 -14.02
CA ALA A 93 -32.61 -11.45 -14.12
C ALA A 93 -32.59 -12.02 -15.56
N SER A 94 -32.81 -11.19 -16.58
CA SER A 94 -32.92 -11.62 -17.99
C SER A 94 -31.67 -11.28 -18.80
N ALA A 95 -31.32 -12.12 -19.78
CA ALA A 95 -30.27 -11.78 -20.75
C ALA A 95 -30.72 -10.61 -21.63
N GLN A 96 -29.94 -9.54 -21.67
CA GLN A 96 -30.28 -8.31 -22.40
C GLN A 96 -29.14 -7.91 -23.35
N VAL A 97 -29.46 -7.01 -24.28
CA VAL A 97 -28.47 -6.33 -25.12
C VAL A 97 -27.66 -5.39 -24.21
N PRO A 98 -26.32 -5.34 -24.34
CA PRO A 98 -25.51 -4.52 -23.45
C PRO A 98 -25.83 -3.04 -23.67
N ALA A 99 -26.08 -2.32 -22.58
CA ALA A 99 -26.43 -0.91 -22.59
C ALA A 99 -25.15 -0.05 -22.59
N ALA A 100 -25.24 1.19 -23.09
CA ALA A 100 -24.12 2.12 -22.98
C ALA A 100 -23.74 2.29 -21.50
N ALA A 101 -22.47 2.06 -21.17
CA ALA A 101 -21.99 2.19 -19.81
C ALA A 101 -22.15 3.66 -19.33
N GLU A 102 -22.62 3.86 -18.08
CA GLU A 102 -22.69 5.21 -17.48
C GLU A 102 -21.32 5.89 -17.40
N THR A 103 -20.27 5.06 -17.32
CA THR A 103 -18.88 5.46 -17.31
C THR A 103 -18.16 4.72 -18.42
N THR A 104 -17.54 5.46 -19.33
CA THR A 104 -16.64 4.89 -20.35
C THR A 104 -15.27 4.53 -19.77
N VAL A 105 -15.15 4.57 -18.44
CA VAL A 105 -13.92 4.35 -17.70
C VAL A 105 -13.76 2.87 -17.37
N LEU A 106 -12.72 2.24 -17.90
CA LEU A 106 -12.45 0.80 -17.79
C LEU A 106 -11.55 0.47 -16.60
N GLY A 107 -12.15 0.24 -15.44
CA GLY A 107 -11.48 -0.24 -14.22
C GLY A 107 -11.16 -1.74 -14.24
N LEU A 108 -10.06 -2.22 -14.81
CA LEU A 108 -9.71 -3.65 -14.65
C LEU A 108 -9.33 -3.97 -13.20
N SER A 109 -9.27 -5.23 -12.77
CA SER A 109 -8.81 -5.60 -11.43
C SER A 109 -8.34 -7.05 -11.44
N ALA A 110 -7.34 -7.40 -10.63
CA ALA A 110 -6.96 -8.81 -10.42
C ALA A 110 -8.14 -9.68 -9.92
N ASP A 111 -9.11 -9.08 -9.22
CA ASP A 111 -10.37 -9.73 -8.82
C ASP A 111 -11.27 -10.07 -10.05
N GLY A 112 -11.00 -9.48 -11.21
CA GLY A 112 -11.68 -9.68 -12.49
C GLY A 112 -11.01 -10.69 -13.44
N ASP A 113 -9.84 -11.23 -13.08
CA ASP A 113 -9.15 -12.22 -13.92
C ASP A 113 -9.99 -13.50 -14.06
N PRO A 114 -10.18 -14.01 -15.30
CA PRO A 114 -10.98 -15.19 -15.54
C PRO A 114 -10.27 -16.44 -15.03
N ASN A 115 -10.81 -17.04 -13.98
CA ASN A 115 -10.40 -18.37 -13.49
C ASN A 115 -11.14 -19.48 -14.26
N LEU A 116 -12.39 -19.21 -14.67
CA LEU A 116 -13.19 -20.08 -15.51
C LEU A 116 -13.47 -19.41 -16.85
N VAL A 117 -13.14 -20.10 -17.94
CA VAL A 117 -13.71 -19.82 -19.26
C VAL A 117 -14.14 -21.13 -19.88
N GLY A 118 -15.40 -21.20 -20.28
CA GLY A 118 -16.00 -22.42 -20.83
C GLY A 118 -17.24 -22.13 -21.66
N PHE A 119 -17.63 -23.12 -22.46
CA PHE A 119 -18.89 -23.10 -23.19
C PHE A 119 -19.90 -24.05 -22.53
N ILE A 120 -21.15 -23.61 -22.48
CA ILE A 120 -22.32 -24.44 -22.22
C ILE A 120 -23.19 -24.31 -23.47
N ARG A 121 -23.06 -25.27 -24.40
CA ARG A 121 -23.62 -25.16 -25.77
C ARG A 121 -23.09 -23.88 -26.44
N ASP A 122 -23.97 -23.03 -26.96
CA ASP A 122 -23.61 -21.74 -27.57
C ASP A 122 -23.44 -20.59 -26.56
N ALA A 123 -23.56 -20.88 -25.25
CA ALA A 123 -23.36 -19.88 -24.22
C ALA A 123 -21.92 -19.88 -23.72
N VAL A 124 -21.25 -18.72 -23.71
CA VAL A 124 -19.94 -18.55 -23.11
C VAL A 124 -20.12 -18.18 -21.65
N VAL A 125 -19.37 -18.83 -20.77
CA VAL A 125 -19.38 -18.56 -19.33
C VAL A 125 -17.98 -18.15 -18.89
N ILE A 126 -17.87 -17.00 -18.23
CA ILE A 126 -16.62 -16.43 -17.73
C ILE A 126 -16.78 -16.18 -16.23
N GLY A 127 -15.98 -16.84 -15.41
CA GLY A 127 -16.04 -16.75 -13.95
C GLY A 127 -14.72 -16.26 -13.34
N THR A 128 -14.78 -15.40 -12.33
CA THR A 128 -13.60 -14.79 -11.69
C THR A 128 -13.29 -15.39 -10.32
N GLY A 129 -12.04 -15.26 -9.86
CA GLY A 129 -11.62 -15.72 -8.52
C GLY A 129 -12.31 -14.98 -7.35
N ALA A 130 -12.97 -13.84 -7.63
CA ALA A 130 -13.75 -13.05 -6.67
C ALA A 130 -15.25 -13.37 -6.67
N GLY A 131 -15.68 -14.43 -7.38
CA GLY A 131 -17.06 -14.93 -7.33
C GLY A 131 -18.04 -14.23 -8.27
N TYR A 132 -17.57 -13.56 -9.32
CA TYR A 132 -18.43 -12.98 -10.38
C TYR A 132 -18.56 -13.92 -11.58
N LEU A 133 -19.74 -13.96 -12.18
CA LEU A 133 -20.07 -14.79 -13.34
C LEU A 133 -20.67 -13.94 -14.47
N GLY A 134 -20.09 -14.05 -15.66
CA GLY A 134 -20.52 -13.42 -16.90
C GLY A 134 -21.00 -14.51 -17.84
N MET A 135 -22.23 -14.37 -18.34
CA MET A 135 -22.84 -15.32 -19.26
C MET A 135 -23.16 -14.59 -20.56
N LEU A 136 -22.70 -15.13 -21.68
CA LEU A 136 -23.01 -14.64 -23.03
C LEU A 136 -23.81 -15.68 -23.77
N PHE A 137 -24.90 -15.27 -24.42
CA PHE A 137 -25.74 -16.10 -25.26
C PHE A 137 -25.67 -15.55 -26.68
N VAL A 138 -25.02 -16.31 -27.57
CA VAL A 138 -24.93 -15.96 -28.98
C VAL A 138 -26.18 -16.48 -29.69
N SER A 139 -26.85 -15.64 -30.47
CA SER A 139 -28.00 -16.04 -31.28
C SER A 139 -27.60 -17.07 -32.34
N ALA A 140 -28.58 -17.84 -32.83
CA ALA A 140 -28.33 -18.87 -33.85
C ALA A 140 -27.85 -18.28 -35.19
N ASP A 141 -28.21 -17.02 -35.51
CA ASP A 141 -27.74 -16.28 -36.68
C ASP A 141 -26.39 -15.58 -36.46
N ARG A 142 -25.78 -15.73 -35.27
CA ARG A 142 -24.48 -15.16 -34.87
C ARG A 142 -24.40 -13.63 -34.98
N CYS A 143 -25.54 -12.96 -35.15
CA CYS A 143 -25.64 -11.51 -35.33
C CYS A 143 -25.91 -10.77 -34.01
N CYS A 144 -26.35 -11.47 -32.97
CA CYS A 144 -26.71 -10.88 -31.69
C CYS A 144 -26.03 -11.63 -30.55
N VAL A 145 -25.44 -10.88 -29.63
CA VAL A 145 -24.92 -11.42 -28.36
C VAL A 145 -25.73 -10.78 -27.24
N LEU A 146 -26.47 -11.61 -26.52
CA LEU A 146 -27.11 -11.24 -25.27
C LEU A 146 -26.18 -11.62 -24.12
N GLY A 147 -26.25 -10.92 -23.00
CA GLY A 147 -25.44 -11.28 -21.85
C GLY A 147 -26.06 -10.90 -20.53
N LYS A 148 -25.49 -11.45 -19.46
CA LYS A 148 -25.91 -11.23 -18.08
C LYS A 148 -24.70 -11.31 -17.16
N SER A 149 -24.62 -10.39 -16.20
CA SER A 149 -23.65 -10.39 -15.10
C SER A 149 -24.32 -10.82 -13.81
N VAL A 150 -23.68 -11.65 -12.99
CA VAL A 150 -24.17 -12.04 -11.66
C VAL A 150 -23.02 -12.12 -10.67
N ARG A 151 -23.14 -11.44 -9.53
CA ARG A 151 -22.29 -11.73 -8.37
C ARG A 151 -22.83 -12.94 -7.61
N VAL A 152 -22.05 -14.02 -7.57
CA VAL A 152 -22.49 -15.30 -7.00
C VAL A 152 -22.09 -15.44 -5.52
N GLN A 153 -20.91 -14.95 -5.14
CA GLN A 153 -20.43 -14.98 -3.74
C GLN A 153 -19.60 -13.72 -3.38
N ASN A 154 -19.49 -13.44 -2.08
CA ASN A 154 -18.68 -12.33 -1.54
C ASN A 154 -17.26 -12.75 -1.11
N SER A 155 -16.94 -14.04 -1.18
CA SER A 155 -15.65 -14.60 -0.78
C SER A 155 -14.60 -14.41 -1.88
N ARG A 156 -13.35 -14.19 -1.47
CA ARG A 156 -12.17 -14.23 -2.35
C ARG A 156 -11.61 -15.66 -2.36
N ALA A 157 -11.05 -16.09 -3.49
CA ALA A 157 -10.55 -17.45 -3.74
C ALA A 157 -11.67 -18.49 -3.94
N VAL A 158 -12.49 -18.26 -4.96
CA VAL A 158 -13.53 -19.18 -5.43
C VAL A 158 -13.01 -20.11 -6.54
N SER A 159 -13.38 -21.38 -6.46
CA SER A 159 -13.25 -22.36 -7.53
C SER A 159 -14.57 -22.53 -8.29
N TRP A 160 -14.49 -22.69 -9.61
CA TRP A 160 -15.66 -22.87 -10.47
C TRP A 160 -15.68 -24.25 -11.11
N CYS A 161 -16.88 -24.79 -11.34
CA CYS A 161 -17.07 -25.93 -12.23
C CYS A 161 -18.33 -25.78 -13.10
N ILE A 162 -18.32 -26.45 -14.26
CA ILE A 162 -19.42 -26.43 -15.23
C ILE A 162 -20.08 -27.80 -15.26
N ARG A 163 -21.40 -27.82 -15.28
CA ARG A 163 -22.22 -29.00 -15.52
C ARG A 163 -22.91 -28.86 -16.87
N LEU A 164 -22.41 -29.61 -17.85
CA LEU A 164 -22.83 -29.51 -19.25
C LEU A 164 -24.30 -29.96 -19.43
N ASP A 165 -24.68 -31.08 -18.82
CA ASP A 165 -26.01 -31.68 -19.00
C ASP A 165 -27.17 -30.83 -18.45
N SER A 166 -26.98 -30.20 -17.29
CA SER A 166 -27.99 -29.34 -16.67
C SER A 166 -27.85 -27.86 -17.00
N SER A 167 -26.88 -27.49 -17.85
CA SER A 167 -26.58 -26.09 -18.19
C SER A 167 -26.41 -25.22 -16.94
N GLN A 168 -25.60 -25.69 -15.99
CA GLN A 168 -25.37 -25.03 -14.70
C GLN A 168 -23.89 -24.75 -14.48
N CYS A 169 -23.60 -23.63 -13.85
CA CYS A 169 -22.28 -23.26 -13.36
C CYS A 169 -22.31 -23.24 -11.83
N VAL A 170 -21.28 -23.78 -11.19
CA VAL A 170 -21.22 -23.92 -9.73
C VAL A 170 -20.00 -23.19 -9.21
N CYS A 171 -20.22 -22.38 -8.19
CA CYS A 171 -19.28 -21.50 -7.51
C CYS A 171 -19.03 -22.04 -6.11
N ILE A 172 -17.78 -22.33 -5.77
CA ILE A 172 -17.41 -23.03 -4.53
C ILE A 172 -16.32 -22.24 -3.81
N SER A 173 -16.56 -21.91 -2.54
CA SER A 173 -15.57 -21.33 -1.63
C SER A 173 -15.24 -22.27 -0.48
N SER A 174 -14.39 -21.84 0.47
CA SER A 174 -14.02 -22.62 1.67
C SER A 174 -15.20 -23.04 2.55
N GLY A 175 -16.38 -22.46 2.35
CA GLY A 175 -17.56 -22.93 3.07
C GLY A 175 -18.91 -22.69 2.44
N THR A 176 -19.00 -22.27 1.17
CA THR A 176 -20.29 -22.10 0.49
C THR A 176 -20.26 -22.65 -0.93
N ILE A 177 -21.28 -23.42 -1.30
CA ILE A 177 -21.58 -23.76 -2.70
C ILE A 177 -22.74 -22.91 -3.18
N ALA A 178 -22.64 -22.39 -4.39
CA ALA A 178 -23.71 -21.70 -5.09
C ALA A 178 -23.84 -22.24 -6.52
N THR A 179 -25.05 -22.61 -6.93
CA THR A 179 -25.33 -23.12 -8.28
C THR A 179 -26.08 -22.06 -9.08
N VAL A 180 -25.68 -21.82 -10.32
CA VAL A 180 -26.28 -20.85 -11.23
C VAL A 180 -26.72 -21.56 -12.50
N SER A 181 -27.98 -21.39 -12.90
CA SER A 181 -28.46 -21.91 -14.18
C SER A 181 -28.14 -20.94 -15.31
N VAL A 182 -27.54 -21.45 -16.39
CA VAL A 182 -27.13 -20.69 -17.57
C VAL A 182 -28.18 -20.87 -18.66
N VAL A 183 -29.32 -20.17 -18.48
CA VAL A 183 -30.45 -20.17 -19.41
C VAL A 183 -30.87 -18.72 -19.69
N PRO A 184 -31.12 -18.32 -20.96
CA PRO A 184 -31.36 -16.92 -21.33
C PRO A 184 -32.52 -16.20 -20.59
N GLY A 185 -33.51 -16.95 -20.09
CA GLY A 185 -34.75 -16.43 -19.50
C GLY A 185 -35.05 -16.87 -18.07
N ALA A 186 -34.07 -17.41 -17.33
CA ALA A 186 -34.28 -17.84 -15.94
C ALA A 186 -34.31 -16.63 -14.98
N ALA A 187 -35.44 -16.42 -14.29
CA ALA A 187 -35.73 -15.20 -13.54
C ALA A 187 -34.87 -14.97 -12.27
N GLU A 188 -34.21 -16.00 -11.74
CA GLU A 188 -33.28 -15.86 -10.61
C GLU A 188 -32.16 -16.90 -10.74
N ALA A 189 -30.92 -16.50 -10.42
CA ALA A 189 -29.92 -17.49 -10.06
C ALA A 189 -30.43 -18.15 -8.77
N VAL A 190 -30.78 -19.44 -8.82
CA VAL A 190 -31.14 -20.18 -7.59
C VAL A 190 -29.85 -20.39 -6.81
N VAL A 191 -29.40 -19.34 -6.11
CA VAL A 191 -28.24 -19.39 -5.22
C VAL A 191 -28.64 -20.21 -4.00
N CYS A 192 -28.56 -21.53 -4.11
CA CYS A 192 -28.62 -22.41 -2.95
C CYS A 192 -27.28 -22.34 -2.21
N THR A 193 -27.07 -21.29 -1.41
CA THR A 193 -25.93 -21.23 -0.49
C THR A 193 -26.10 -22.31 0.56
N THR A 194 -25.23 -23.31 0.52
CA THR A 194 -25.15 -24.34 1.55
C THR A 194 -23.82 -24.20 2.26
N GLU A 195 -23.88 -23.91 3.56
CA GLU A 195 -22.70 -23.78 4.39
C GLU A 195 -22.11 -25.16 4.71
N PHE A 196 -20.80 -25.31 4.52
CA PHE A 196 -20.06 -26.51 4.94
C PHE A 196 -18.70 -26.11 5.49
N GLU A 197 -18.18 -26.80 6.51
CA GLU A 197 -16.84 -26.51 7.03
C GLU A 197 -15.77 -27.17 6.14
N GLY A 198 -15.02 -26.38 5.36
CA GLY A 198 -13.97 -26.87 4.46
C GLY A 198 -12.68 -26.04 4.50
N GLY A 199 -11.53 -26.67 4.21
CA GLY A 199 -10.28 -25.94 3.95
C GLY A 199 -10.28 -25.28 2.56
N ALA A 200 -9.23 -24.54 2.22
CA ALA A 200 -9.07 -23.93 0.89
C ALA A 200 -9.23 -24.99 -0.23
N VAL A 201 -10.06 -24.71 -1.22
CA VAL A 201 -10.39 -25.62 -2.32
C VAL A 201 -9.47 -25.32 -3.50
N ALA A 202 -8.66 -26.31 -3.91
CA ALA A 202 -7.74 -26.19 -5.03
C ALA A 202 -8.43 -26.45 -6.38
N SER A 203 -9.35 -27.42 -6.42
CA SER A 203 -10.08 -27.81 -7.63
C SER A 203 -11.42 -28.44 -7.25
N ALA A 204 -12.43 -28.23 -8.09
CA ALA A 204 -13.76 -28.80 -7.90
C ALA A 204 -14.34 -29.35 -9.21
N ALA A 205 -15.19 -30.37 -9.12
CA ALA A 205 -15.95 -30.90 -10.25
C ALA A 205 -17.37 -31.29 -9.82
N ALA A 206 -18.34 -31.16 -10.72
CA ALA A 206 -19.70 -31.65 -10.52
C ALA A 206 -19.85 -33.07 -11.08
N SER A 207 -20.74 -33.86 -10.47
CA SER A 207 -21.10 -35.17 -11.02
C SER A 207 -21.83 -35.01 -12.36
N GLN A 208 -21.41 -35.82 -13.34
CA GLN A 208 -22.08 -35.91 -14.64
C GLN A 208 -23.34 -36.78 -14.57
N THR A 209 -23.52 -37.59 -13.52
CA THR A 209 -24.66 -38.53 -13.42
C THR A 209 -25.76 -38.06 -12.46
N VAL A 210 -25.42 -37.27 -11.43
CA VAL A 210 -26.37 -36.80 -10.41
C VAL A 210 -26.26 -35.29 -10.24
N SER A 211 -27.40 -34.63 -10.05
CA SER A 211 -27.45 -33.17 -9.92
C SER A 211 -26.92 -32.61 -8.62
N ASP A 212 -27.06 -33.37 -7.55
CA ASP A 212 -26.81 -32.88 -6.21
C ASP A 212 -25.52 -33.49 -5.66
N CYS A 213 -24.50 -33.72 -6.49
CA CYS A 213 -23.24 -34.35 -6.08
C CYS A 213 -22.03 -33.58 -6.62
N PHE A 214 -21.14 -33.15 -5.71
CA PHE A 214 -19.96 -32.33 -6.00
C PHE A 214 -18.71 -32.92 -5.36
N PHE A 215 -17.59 -32.79 -6.05
CA PHE A 215 -16.29 -33.32 -5.67
C PHE A 215 -15.31 -32.18 -5.45
N LEU A 216 -14.69 -32.10 -4.28
CA LEU A 216 -13.75 -31.04 -3.88
C LEU A 216 -12.41 -31.61 -3.47
N ALA A 217 -11.33 -31.04 -4.01
CA ALA A 217 -9.97 -31.32 -3.60
C ALA A 217 -9.39 -30.07 -2.93
N HIS A 218 -8.76 -30.26 -1.79
CA HIS A 218 -8.25 -29.18 -0.96
C HIS A 218 -6.76 -28.95 -1.19
N GLU A 219 -6.32 -27.71 -1.01
CA GLU A 219 -4.89 -27.37 -1.02
C GLU A 219 -4.15 -28.15 0.08
N GLU A 220 -2.96 -28.64 -0.24
CA GLU A 220 -2.07 -29.32 0.72
C GLU A 220 -2.69 -30.60 1.36
N SER A 221 -3.74 -31.17 0.76
CA SER A 221 -4.46 -32.35 1.25
C SER A 221 -4.66 -33.41 0.17
N ARG A 222 -4.55 -34.69 0.54
CA ARG A 222 -4.86 -35.86 -0.31
C ARG A 222 -6.27 -36.42 -0.08
N LYS A 223 -7.13 -35.63 0.58
CA LYS A 223 -8.51 -35.99 0.87
C LYS A 223 -9.45 -35.40 -0.16
N LEU A 224 -10.37 -36.22 -0.65
CA LEU A 224 -11.50 -35.79 -1.47
C LEU A 224 -12.69 -35.54 -0.55
N THR A 225 -13.23 -34.33 -0.59
CA THR A 225 -14.51 -34.03 0.05
C THR A 225 -15.61 -34.18 -0.99
N VAL A 226 -16.61 -35.00 -0.69
CA VAL A 226 -17.78 -35.21 -1.53
C VAL A 226 -18.98 -34.59 -0.83
N LEU A 227 -19.70 -33.77 -1.57
CA LEU A 227 -20.90 -33.10 -1.09
C LEU A 227 -22.08 -33.64 -1.86
N HIS A 228 -23.02 -34.27 -1.15
CA HIS A 228 -24.23 -34.80 -1.78
C HIS A 228 -25.52 -34.29 -1.13
N GLY A 229 -26.53 -34.03 -1.95
CA GLY A 229 -27.84 -33.57 -1.52
C GLY A 229 -28.57 -34.63 -0.69
N SER A 230 -29.16 -34.18 0.42
CA SER A 230 -30.16 -34.95 1.17
C SER A 230 -31.57 -34.50 0.77
N PRO A 231 -32.61 -35.35 0.97
CA PRO A 231 -34.00 -34.99 0.67
C PRO A 231 -34.51 -33.73 1.41
N ASN A 232 -33.79 -33.26 2.44
CA ASN A 232 -34.09 -32.05 3.20
C ASN A 232 -33.45 -30.77 2.62
N ARG A 233 -32.89 -30.82 1.40
CA ARG A 233 -32.14 -29.72 0.76
C ARG A 233 -30.85 -29.28 1.49
N SER A 234 -30.39 -30.04 2.49
CA SER A 234 -29.06 -29.85 3.09
C SER A 234 -28.04 -30.74 2.38
N LEU A 235 -26.83 -30.23 2.12
CA LEU A 235 -25.70 -31.03 1.64
C LEU A 235 -25.08 -31.81 2.80
N GLN A 236 -24.93 -33.12 2.63
CA GLN A 236 -24.10 -33.95 3.50
C GLN A 236 -22.68 -33.97 2.98
N LYS A 237 -21.73 -33.92 3.91
CA LYS A 237 -20.29 -33.94 3.63
C LYS A 237 -19.73 -35.31 3.97
N GLU A 238 -19.11 -35.94 2.99
CA GLU A 238 -18.28 -37.12 3.16
C GLU A 238 -16.83 -36.75 2.82
N THR A 239 -15.85 -37.27 3.58
CA THR A 239 -14.44 -37.03 3.29
C THR A 239 -13.73 -38.36 3.17
N LEU A 240 -13.13 -38.58 2.00
CA LEU A 240 -12.49 -39.82 1.61
C LEU A 240 -10.98 -39.59 1.47
N SER A 241 -10.18 -40.46 2.09
CA SER A 241 -8.74 -40.52 1.84
C SER A 241 -8.51 -41.34 0.57
N LEU A 242 -8.06 -40.69 -0.51
CA LEU A 242 -7.85 -41.35 -1.80
C LEU A 242 -6.55 -42.14 -1.89
N LEU A 243 -5.61 -41.89 -0.96
CA LEU A 243 -4.31 -42.54 -0.86
C LEU A 243 -4.07 -42.95 0.60
N SER A 244 -3.51 -44.15 0.85
CA SER A 244 -3.42 -44.73 2.20
C SER A 244 -2.16 -44.33 3.00
N GLU A 245 -1.30 -43.44 2.49
CA GLU A 245 -0.03 -43.09 3.15
C GLU A 245 -0.10 -41.71 3.82
N ASP A 246 0.18 -41.69 5.12
CA ASP A 246 0.37 -40.46 5.90
C ASP A 246 1.66 -39.74 5.47
N LEU A 247 1.56 -38.43 5.25
CA LEU A 247 2.66 -37.49 4.94
C LEU A 247 3.66 -37.42 6.10
N SER A 248 4.50 -38.45 6.27
CA SER A 248 5.50 -38.48 7.35
C SER A 248 6.90 -38.11 6.88
N HIS A 249 7.24 -38.22 5.59
CA HIS A 249 8.60 -37.91 5.11
C HIS A 249 8.64 -37.47 3.64
N ALA A 250 8.43 -36.18 3.35
CA ALA A 250 8.84 -35.58 2.07
C ALA A 250 9.04 -34.07 2.22
N SER A 251 10.18 -33.67 2.77
CA SER A 251 10.55 -32.29 3.05
C SER A 251 11.02 -31.48 1.82
N ASP A 252 10.56 -31.78 0.59
CA ASP A 252 11.01 -31.03 -0.59
C ASP A 252 10.09 -31.11 -1.84
N VAL A 253 8.86 -31.63 -1.73
CA VAL A 253 7.94 -31.65 -2.88
C VAL A 253 7.04 -30.41 -2.83
N ALA A 254 7.07 -29.64 -3.92
CA ALA A 254 6.25 -28.44 -4.17
C ALA A 254 4.81 -28.57 -3.64
N ARG A 255 4.22 -27.45 -3.17
CA ARG A 255 2.83 -27.34 -2.69
C ARG A 255 1.89 -28.27 -3.47
N VAL A 256 1.26 -29.22 -2.77
CA VAL A 256 0.33 -30.18 -3.39
C VAL A 256 -0.90 -29.42 -3.86
N MET A 257 -1.02 -29.26 -5.19
CA MET A 257 -2.15 -28.61 -5.85
C MET A 257 -2.87 -29.65 -6.73
N PRO A 258 -3.86 -30.38 -6.19
CA PRO A 258 -4.57 -31.41 -6.93
C PRO A 258 -5.56 -30.81 -7.93
N THR A 259 -5.68 -31.43 -9.11
CA THR A 259 -6.69 -31.05 -10.12
C THR A 259 -7.68 -32.19 -10.34
N ILE A 260 -8.97 -31.88 -10.38
CA ILE A 260 -10.05 -32.86 -10.56
C ILE A 260 -10.58 -32.83 -12.00
N TYR A 261 -10.73 -34.01 -12.60
CA TYR A 261 -11.35 -34.21 -13.91
C TYR A 261 -12.50 -35.21 -13.80
N ALA A 262 -13.74 -34.77 -14.06
CA ALA A 262 -14.93 -35.63 -14.04
C ALA A 262 -15.40 -35.98 -15.46
N HIS A 263 -15.89 -37.22 -15.65
CA HIS A 263 -16.41 -37.72 -16.92
C HIS A 263 -17.56 -38.70 -16.69
N GLY A 264 -18.64 -38.59 -17.48
CA GLY A 264 -19.76 -39.52 -17.45
C GLY A 264 -19.53 -40.70 -18.39
N CYS A 265 -19.66 -41.93 -17.89
CA CYS A 265 -19.52 -43.14 -18.69
C CYS A 265 -20.57 -44.18 -18.26
N SER A 266 -21.48 -44.57 -19.17
CA SER A 266 -22.45 -45.65 -18.96
C SER A 266 -23.28 -45.55 -17.66
N GLY A 267 -23.67 -44.34 -17.26
CA GLY A 267 -24.44 -44.09 -16.02
C GLY A 267 -23.61 -43.98 -14.74
N VAL A 268 -22.27 -44.07 -14.84
CA VAL A 268 -21.32 -43.90 -13.74
C VAL A 268 -20.51 -42.61 -13.95
N CYS A 269 -20.24 -41.86 -12.89
CA CYS A 269 -19.35 -40.70 -12.93
C CYS A 269 -17.93 -41.15 -12.58
N LEU A 270 -17.04 -41.14 -13.57
CA LEU A 270 -15.62 -41.37 -13.40
C LEU A 270 -14.93 -40.06 -12.99
N LEU A 271 -14.16 -40.11 -11.92
CA LEU A 271 -13.39 -38.98 -11.41
C LEU A 271 -11.91 -39.36 -11.42
N ALA A 272 -11.07 -38.48 -11.96
CA ALA A 272 -9.62 -38.55 -11.82
C ALA A 272 -9.15 -37.34 -11.01
N VAL A 273 -8.50 -37.59 -9.87
CA VAL A 273 -7.79 -36.55 -9.11
C VAL A 273 -6.30 -36.73 -9.36
N VAL A 274 -5.72 -35.74 -10.03
CA VAL A 274 -4.31 -35.74 -10.42
C VAL A 274 -3.52 -34.95 -9.37
N TYR A 275 -2.70 -35.65 -8.61
CA TYR A 275 -1.68 -35.10 -7.71
C TYR A 275 -0.34 -35.01 -8.45
N PRO A 276 0.62 -34.20 -7.98
CA PRO A 276 1.96 -34.18 -8.56
C PRO A 276 2.60 -35.58 -8.65
N ASP A 277 2.35 -36.44 -7.67
CA ASP A 277 2.99 -37.74 -7.49
C ASP A 277 2.05 -38.95 -7.66
N ALA A 278 0.77 -38.77 -7.96
CA ALA A 278 -0.18 -39.87 -8.14
C ALA A 278 -1.44 -39.44 -8.91
N VAL A 279 -2.14 -40.40 -9.51
CA VAL A 279 -3.48 -40.20 -10.07
C VAL A 279 -4.44 -41.17 -9.39
N SER A 280 -5.49 -40.67 -8.76
CA SER A 280 -6.54 -41.51 -8.19
C SER A 280 -7.80 -41.47 -9.05
N PHE A 281 -8.29 -42.64 -9.42
CA PHE A 281 -9.52 -42.88 -10.15
C PHE A 281 -10.61 -43.34 -9.18
N THR A 282 -11.77 -42.72 -9.24
CA THR A 282 -12.94 -43.15 -8.46
C THR A 282 -14.18 -43.21 -9.35
N ALA A 283 -15.01 -44.23 -9.15
CA ALA A 283 -16.23 -44.41 -9.92
C ALA A 283 -17.44 -44.33 -9.01
N TRP A 284 -18.41 -43.51 -9.42
CA TRP A 284 -19.57 -43.15 -8.61
C TRP A 284 -20.87 -43.47 -9.32
N GLU A 285 -21.73 -44.25 -8.67
CA GLU A 285 -23.12 -44.48 -9.07
C GLU A 285 -24.01 -43.77 -8.07
N GLY A 286 -24.77 -42.77 -8.55
CA GLY A 286 -25.54 -41.96 -7.63
C GLY A 286 -24.63 -41.14 -6.70
N HIS A 287 -24.84 -41.35 -5.40
CA HIS A 287 -24.03 -40.79 -4.31
C HIS A 287 -23.03 -41.81 -3.74
N SER A 288 -23.02 -43.04 -4.27
CA SER A 288 -22.24 -44.14 -3.72
C SER A 288 -20.93 -44.31 -4.48
N LEU A 289 -19.83 -44.38 -3.74
CA LEU A 289 -18.54 -44.77 -4.28
C LEU A 289 -18.54 -46.29 -4.55
N ILE A 290 -18.36 -46.67 -5.81
CA ILE A 290 -18.39 -48.08 -6.23
C ILE A 290 -16.99 -48.69 -6.22
N SER A 291 -16.02 -47.95 -6.76
CA SER A 291 -14.65 -48.44 -6.93
C SER A 291 -13.65 -47.30 -6.83
N THR A 292 -12.47 -47.62 -6.31
CA THR A 292 -11.32 -46.72 -6.25
C THR A 292 -10.12 -47.46 -6.82
N ALA A 293 -9.31 -46.75 -7.58
CA ALA A 293 -8.01 -47.20 -8.03
C ALA A 293 -7.05 -46.01 -7.91
N ALA A 294 -5.79 -46.27 -7.56
CA ALA A 294 -4.78 -45.23 -7.51
C ALA A 294 -3.53 -45.73 -8.20
N VAL A 295 -2.98 -44.88 -9.06
CA VAL A 295 -1.70 -45.12 -9.74
C VAL A 295 -0.70 -44.13 -9.18
N LYS A 296 0.33 -44.64 -8.51
CA LYS A 296 1.45 -43.80 -8.05
C LYS A 296 2.35 -43.45 -9.22
N ASN A 297 2.92 -42.25 -9.18
CA ASN A 297 4.01 -41.88 -10.05
C ASN A 297 5.29 -42.50 -9.50
N GLU A 298 5.80 -43.52 -10.17
CA GLU A 298 7.03 -44.21 -9.74
C GLU A 298 8.29 -43.35 -9.93
N LEU A 299 8.16 -42.18 -10.56
CA LEU A 299 9.26 -41.28 -10.90
C LEU A 299 9.09 -39.94 -10.18
N THR A 300 10.21 -39.26 -9.89
CA THR A 300 10.28 -37.96 -9.23
C THR A 300 9.73 -36.79 -10.06
N THR A 301 9.18 -37.06 -11.24
CA THR A 301 8.72 -36.09 -12.24
C THR A 301 7.22 -35.85 -12.10
N SER A 302 6.79 -34.64 -11.76
CA SER A 302 5.38 -34.34 -11.47
C SER A 302 4.42 -34.55 -12.65
N PHE A 303 3.17 -34.96 -12.37
CA PHE A 303 2.04 -34.89 -13.30
C PHE A 303 1.56 -33.43 -13.47
N GLY A 304 1.03 -33.13 -14.65
CA GLY A 304 0.49 -31.84 -15.06
C GLY A 304 -0.98 -31.93 -15.47
N GLN A 305 -1.34 -31.30 -16.60
CA GLN A 305 -2.72 -31.28 -17.08
C GLN A 305 -3.20 -32.65 -17.62
N ALA A 306 -4.50 -32.89 -17.54
CA ALA A 306 -5.14 -34.10 -18.04
C ALA A 306 -6.50 -33.82 -18.70
N PHE A 307 -7.05 -34.78 -19.45
CA PHE A 307 -8.42 -34.75 -19.95
C PHE A 307 -8.91 -36.16 -20.33
N TRP A 308 -10.22 -36.30 -20.45
CA TRP A 308 -10.90 -37.57 -20.75
C TRP A 308 -11.23 -37.68 -22.24
N LYS A 309 -11.22 -38.90 -22.79
CA LYS A 309 -11.78 -39.24 -24.10
C LYS A 309 -12.64 -40.50 -23.96
N VAL A 310 -13.79 -40.54 -24.62
CA VAL A 310 -14.67 -41.72 -24.64
C VAL A 310 -14.00 -42.84 -25.44
N THR A 311 -14.08 -44.08 -24.95
CA THR A 311 -13.66 -45.28 -25.70
C THR A 311 -14.82 -46.26 -25.83
N THR A 312 -14.70 -47.25 -26.71
CA THR A 312 -15.75 -48.26 -26.95
C THR A 312 -16.04 -49.15 -25.73
N VAL A 313 -15.11 -49.23 -24.78
CA VAL A 313 -15.17 -50.14 -23.61
C VAL A 313 -15.19 -49.37 -22.27
N GLY A 314 -15.14 -48.05 -22.30
CA GLY A 314 -15.05 -47.21 -21.09
C GLY A 314 -14.63 -45.78 -21.42
N ALA A 315 -13.57 -45.31 -20.75
CA ALA A 315 -12.99 -43.99 -21.00
C ALA A 315 -11.46 -44.02 -20.88
N ARG A 316 -10.78 -43.12 -21.56
CA ARG A 316 -9.33 -42.95 -21.52
C ARG A 316 -8.97 -41.60 -20.94
N LEU A 317 -8.15 -41.58 -19.89
CA LEU A 317 -7.57 -40.36 -19.35
C LEU A 317 -6.16 -40.16 -19.92
N TYR A 318 -5.93 -39.03 -20.56
CA TYR A 318 -4.61 -38.61 -21.00
C TYR A 318 -4.01 -37.71 -19.92
N VAL A 319 -2.85 -38.08 -19.38
CA VAL A 319 -2.15 -37.33 -18.32
C VAL A 319 -0.77 -36.92 -18.82
N LEU A 320 -0.50 -35.61 -18.82
CA LEU A 320 0.82 -35.06 -19.13
C LEU A 320 1.73 -35.18 -17.92
N ARG A 321 2.98 -35.59 -18.14
CA ARG A 321 4.02 -35.62 -17.11
C ARG A 321 5.16 -34.68 -17.51
N SER A 322 5.79 -34.08 -16.50
CA SER A 322 6.85 -33.08 -16.67
C SER A 322 8.08 -33.57 -17.46
N ASP A 323 8.26 -34.88 -17.62
CA ASP A 323 9.29 -35.48 -18.48
C ASP A 323 8.87 -35.64 -19.94
N SER A 324 7.87 -34.88 -20.40
CA SER A 324 7.37 -34.91 -21.78
C SER A 324 6.80 -36.28 -22.15
N ARG A 325 6.02 -36.91 -21.27
CA ARG A 325 5.29 -38.14 -21.57
C ARG A 325 3.80 -37.92 -21.38
N CYS A 326 3.01 -38.39 -22.34
CA CYS A 326 1.57 -38.51 -22.19
C CYS A 326 1.25 -39.96 -21.84
N LEU A 327 0.71 -40.16 -20.65
CA LEU A 327 0.26 -41.47 -20.17
C LEU A 327 -1.23 -41.58 -20.45
N MET A 328 -1.61 -42.61 -21.20
CA MET A 328 -3.00 -42.90 -21.57
C MET A 328 -3.50 -44.02 -20.66
N TYR A 329 -4.32 -43.66 -19.68
CA TYR A 329 -4.95 -44.60 -18.76
C TYR A 329 -6.32 -45.00 -19.32
N ASP A 330 -6.42 -46.24 -19.81
CA ASP A 330 -7.71 -46.84 -20.11
C ASP A 330 -8.38 -47.29 -18.82
N VAL A 331 -9.53 -46.70 -18.56
CA VAL A 331 -10.42 -47.09 -17.48
C VAL A 331 -11.44 -48.03 -18.09
N VAL A 332 -11.20 -49.33 -17.92
CA VAL A 332 -12.05 -50.40 -18.45
C VAL A 332 -13.21 -50.61 -17.48
N MET A 333 -14.42 -50.46 -17.98
CA MET A 333 -15.63 -50.73 -17.19
C MET A 333 -15.92 -52.23 -17.15
N SER A 334 -16.31 -52.74 -15.98
CA SER A 334 -16.68 -54.15 -15.85
C SER A 334 -17.98 -54.44 -16.61
N THR A 335 -18.03 -55.59 -17.29
CA THR A 335 -19.26 -56.09 -17.92
C THR A 335 -20.17 -56.82 -16.93
N SER A 336 -19.67 -57.16 -15.73
CA SER A 336 -20.39 -57.94 -14.71
C SER A 336 -20.96 -57.09 -13.57
N PHE A 337 -20.43 -55.89 -13.34
CA PHE A 337 -20.93 -54.92 -12.35
C PHE A 337 -20.66 -53.50 -12.84
N LEU A 338 -21.44 -52.52 -12.38
CA LEU A 338 -21.24 -51.11 -12.73
C LEU A 338 -20.05 -50.56 -11.96
N GLY A 339 -18.85 -50.53 -12.54
CA GLY A 339 -17.65 -50.00 -11.88
C GLY A 339 -16.38 -50.20 -12.69
N VAL A 340 -15.27 -49.67 -12.19
CA VAL A 340 -13.95 -49.81 -12.81
C VAL A 340 -13.47 -51.23 -12.56
N ALA A 341 -13.30 -52.02 -13.63
CA ALA A 341 -12.72 -53.35 -13.56
C ALA A 341 -11.20 -53.26 -13.40
N GLU A 342 -10.59 -52.43 -14.24
CA GLU A 342 -9.14 -52.28 -14.34
C GLU A 342 -8.80 -50.90 -14.87
N VAL A 343 -7.71 -50.31 -14.37
CA VAL A 343 -7.07 -49.14 -14.96
C VAL A 343 -5.77 -49.61 -15.58
N VAL A 344 -5.70 -49.60 -16.89
CA VAL A 344 -4.52 -50.05 -17.65
C VAL A 344 -3.84 -48.84 -18.26
N VAL A 345 -2.51 -48.78 -18.16
CA VAL A 345 -1.74 -47.86 -19.01
C VAL A 345 -1.78 -48.42 -20.44
N ALA A 346 -2.74 -47.95 -21.23
CA ALA A 346 -3.00 -48.44 -22.58
C ALA A 346 -1.83 -48.14 -23.51
N GLN A 347 -1.34 -46.91 -23.42
CA GLN A 347 -0.20 -46.45 -24.19
C GLN A 347 0.52 -45.35 -23.44
N GLN A 348 1.83 -45.32 -23.62
CA GLN A 348 2.65 -44.19 -23.24
C GLN A 348 3.22 -43.60 -24.52
N VAL A 349 2.84 -42.37 -24.82
CA VAL A 349 3.43 -41.62 -25.92
C VAL A 349 4.50 -40.73 -25.32
N THR A 350 5.73 -40.92 -25.77
CA THR A 350 6.79 -39.96 -25.45
C THR A 350 6.46 -38.72 -26.25
N LEU A 351 5.98 -37.70 -25.54
CA LEU A 351 5.72 -36.45 -26.17
C LEU A 351 7.05 -35.81 -26.53
N PRO A 352 7.05 -35.09 -27.65
CA PRO A 352 8.25 -34.51 -28.15
C PRO A 352 8.78 -33.34 -27.25
N SER A 353 7.94 -32.80 -26.34
CA SER A 353 8.20 -31.74 -25.34
C SER A 353 7.12 -31.79 -24.25
N HIS A 354 7.40 -31.21 -23.07
CA HIS A 354 6.46 -31.04 -21.95
C HIS A 354 5.57 -29.80 -22.13
N VAL A 355 5.92 -28.92 -23.07
CA VAL A 355 5.09 -27.78 -23.47
C VAL A 355 3.99 -28.31 -24.39
N ALA A 356 2.79 -28.44 -23.83
CA ALA A 356 1.59 -28.82 -24.54
C ALA A 356 0.53 -27.73 -24.38
N CYS A 357 -0.21 -27.47 -25.44
CA CYS A 357 -1.42 -26.66 -25.40
C CYS A 357 -2.60 -27.55 -25.73
N LEU A 358 -3.60 -27.59 -24.83
CA LEU A 358 -4.89 -28.21 -25.10
C LEU A 358 -5.74 -27.21 -25.89
N MET A 359 -6.17 -27.60 -27.08
CA MET A 359 -7.15 -26.84 -27.86
C MET A 359 -8.40 -27.68 -28.04
N GLY A 360 -9.58 -27.21 -27.65
CA GLY A 360 -10.83 -27.96 -27.78
C GLY A 360 -11.58 -28.21 -26.47
N GLY A 361 -12.84 -28.66 -26.59
CA GLY A 361 -13.66 -29.13 -25.46
C GLY A 361 -13.24 -30.51 -24.95
N VAL A 362 -13.82 -30.95 -23.82
CA VAL A 362 -13.49 -32.23 -23.15
C VAL A 362 -13.64 -33.44 -24.10
N GLU A 363 -14.51 -33.35 -25.10
CA GLU A 363 -14.78 -34.45 -26.05
C GLU A 363 -14.10 -34.28 -27.42
N THR A 364 -13.70 -33.05 -27.80
CA THR A 364 -13.12 -32.72 -29.12
C THR A 364 -11.62 -32.38 -29.08
N GLY A 365 -11.01 -32.39 -27.89
CA GLY A 365 -9.65 -31.91 -27.63
C GLY A 365 -8.60 -32.37 -28.66
N VAL A 366 -8.00 -31.39 -29.33
CA VAL A 366 -6.80 -31.51 -30.15
C VAL A 366 -5.59 -31.10 -29.31
N PHE A 367 -4.62 -32.00 -29.20
CA PHE A 367 -3.31 -31.66 -28.67
C PHE A 367 -2.48 -30.91 -29.71
N LEU A 368 -1.74 -29.88 -29.28
CA LEU A 368 -0.53 -29.42 -29.94
C LEU A 368 0.67 -29.75 -29.06
N CYS A 369 1.53 -30.66 -29.52
CA CYS A 369 2.77 -31.06 -28.85
C CYS A 369 3.98 -30.84 -29.77
N TRP A 370 5.09 -30.34 -29.22
CA TRP A 370 6.28 -29.92 -29.99
C TRP A 370 7.50 -30.81 -29.75
N ARG A 371 8.47 -30.99 -30.69
CA ARG A 371 9.74 -31.76 -30.48
C ARG A 371 10.98 -30.93 -30.26
N SER A 372 11.67 -31.19 -29.14
CA SER A 372 13.07 -30.85 -28.95
C SER A 372 13.86 -32.10 -28.55
N GLY A 373 14.45 -32.81 -29.53
CA GLY A 373 15.51 -33.84 -29.42
C GLY A 373 15.23 -35.07 -28.53
N THR A 374 15.17 -36.31 -29.04
CA THR A 374 16.36 -37.07 -29.45
C THR A 374 16.02 -38.29 -30.34
N SER A 375 17.02 -38.66 -31.16
CA SER A 375 17.37 -39.95 -31.79
C SER A 375 16.40 -41.16 -31.70
N LEU A 376 15.38 -41.19 -32.56
CA LEU A 376 15.10 -42.28 -33.52
C LEU A 376 13.79 -41.91 -34.25
N ALA A 377 13.79 -42.17 -35.55
CA ALA A 377 12.77 -41.80 -36.54
C ALA A 377 12.66 -40.30 -36.87
N ARG A 378 12.94 -40.07 -38.16
CA ARG A 378 12.95 -38.83 -38.94
C ARG A 378 11.54 -38.21 -38.97
N CYS A 379 11.49 -36.89 -39.15
CA CYS A 379 10.32 -36.00 -39.18
C CYS A 379 9.97 -35.33 -37.84
N THR A 380 10.05 -34.00 -37.85
CA THR A 380 9.44 -33.08 -36.89
C THR A 380 7.94 -33.10 -37.11
N ALA A 381 7.25 -33.85 -36.26
CA ALA A 381 5.81 -34.03 -36.31
C ALA A 381 5.15 -33.07 -35.32
N LEU A 382 4.45 -32.06 -35.84
CA LEU A 382 3.40 -31.38 -35.10
C LEU A 382 2.26 -32.41 -35.02
N LEU A 383 1.92 -32.87 -33.81
CA LEU A 383 0.98 -33.98 -33.67
C LEU A 383 -0.43 -33.45 -33.44
N GLN A 384 -1.37 -33.74 -34.35
CA GLN A 384 -2.80 -33.46 -34.17
C GLN A 384 -3.52 -34.77 -33.79
N SER A 385 -4.31 -34.76 -32.72
CA SER A 385 -5.25 -35.85 -32.41
C SER A 385 -6.62 -35.46 -32.95
N ARG A 386 -7.12 -36.16 -33.97
CA ARG A 386 -8.52 -36.02 -34.43
C ARG A 386 -9.47 -36.92 -33.61
N ALA A 387 -10.76 -36.61 -33.67
CA ALA A 387 -11.81 -37.26 -32.90
C ALA A 387 -11.92 -38.79 -33.13
N GLU A 388 -11.49 -39.32 -34.29
CA GLU A 388 -11.79 -40.70 -34.68
C GLU A 388 -10.65 -41.73 -34.56
N GLU A 389 -9.40 -41.36 -34.22
CA GLU A 389 -8.29 -42.33 -34.21
C GLU A 389 -7.48 -42.39 -32.91
N ASP A 390 -6.98 -43.59 -32.59
CA ASP A 390 -6.02 -43.93 -31.52
C ASP A 390 -4.58 -43.46 -31.82
N LYS A 391 -4.38 -42.59 -32.83
CA LYS A 391 -3.05 -42.18 -33.31
C LYS A 391 -2.91 -40.67 -33.33
N PHE A 392 -1.78 -40.18 -32.83
CA PHE A 392 -1.33 -38.83 -33.08
C PHE A 392 -0.79 -38.77 -34.53
N GLU A 393 -1.39 -37.94 -35.40
CA GLU A 393 -0.93 -37.79 -36.79
C GLU A 393 0.20 -36.75 -36.89
N PRO A 394 1.34 -37.08 -37.53
CA PRO A 394 2.42 -36.12 -37.77
C PRO A 394 2.06 -35.16 -38.91
N ILE A 395 2.17 -33.84 -38.70
CA ILE A 395 2.10 -32.87 -39.80
C ILE A 395 3.25 -33.15 -40.78
N GLU A 396 2.91 -33.46 -42.03
CA GLU A 396 3.89 -33.74 -43.09
C GLU A 396 4.67 -32.48 -43.47
N VAL A 397 6.00 -32.58 -43.39
CA VAL A 397 6.94 -31.54 -43.84
C VAL A 397 7.38 -31.88 -45.26
N HIS A 398 6.96 -31.07 -46.24
CA HIS A 398 7.47 -31.20 -47.62
C HIS A 398 8.85 -30.56 -47.72
N THR A 399 9.90 -31.38 -47.55
CA THR A 399 11.29 -30.94 -47.77
C THR A 399 11.56 -30.80 -49.28
N THR A 400 12.07 -29.64 -49.69
CA THR A 400 12.44 -29.36 -51.10
C THR A 400 13.92 -29.63 -51.38
N VAL A 401 14.71 -29.99 -50.36
CA VAL A 401 16.17 -30.18 -50.48
C VAL A 401 16.56 -31.68 -50.45
N PRO A 402 17.32 -32.19 -51.44
CA PRO A 402 17.83 -33.57 -51.45
C PRO A 402 18.77 -33.82 -50.28
N HIS A 403 18.54 -34.93 -49.57
CA HIS A 403 19.09 -35.22 -48.25
C HIS A 403 20.61 -35.47 -48.23
N SER A 404 21.36 -34.72 -47.43
CA SER A 404 22.73 -35.12 -47.03
C SER A 404 23.19 -34.70 -45.63
N TYR A 405 22.29 -34.36 -44.69
CA TYR A 405 22.69 -34.10 -43.30
C TYR A 405 21.79 -34.78 -42.26
N THR A 406 22.47 -35.25 -41.22
CA THR A 406 22.00 -35.97 -40.03
C THR A 406 21.14 -35.11 -39.11
N SER A 407 20.04 -35.67 -38.58
CA SER A 407 19.16 -35.15 -37.51
C SER A 407 18.68 -33.69 -37.63
N THR A 408 17.45 -33.49 -38.09
CA THR A 408 16.71 -32.21 -37.97
C THR A 408 16.23 -32.00 -36.53
N SER A 409 16.68 -30.95 -35.86
CA SER A 409 16.19 -30.50 -34.55
C SER A 409 15.59 -29.11 -34.67
N VAL A 410 14.52 -28.80 -33.96
CA VAL A 410 13.96 -27.44 -33.99
C VAL A 410 14.71 -26.55 -33.02
N LEU A 411 15.12 -25.38 -33.49
CA LEU A 411 15.90 -24.40 -32.74
C LEU A 411 15.00 -23.31 -32.13
N LEU A 412 13.99 -22.84 -32.86
CA LEU A 412 13.04 -21.81 -32.41
C LEU A 412 11.59 -22.18 -32.74
N LEU A 413 10.68 -21.85 -31.83
CA LEU A 413 9.22 -22.02 -31.92
C LEU A 413 8.54 -20.71 -31.55
N GLU A 414 7.69 -20.18 -32.42
CA GLU A 414 6.81 -19.06 -32.05
C GLU A 414 5.38 -19.26 -32.57
N VAL A 415 4.38 -18.94 -31.73
CA VAL A 415 2.96 -18.94 -32.12
C VAL A 415 2.55 -17.52 -32.48
N VAL A 416 2.24 -17.32 -33.76
CA VAL A 416 2.03 -15.99 -34.32
C VAL A 416 0.58 -15.86 -34.84
N PRO A 417 -0.14 -14.79 -34.44
CA PRO A 417 -1.41 -14.47 -35.08
C PRO A 417 -1.19 -14.03 -36.54
N ILE A 418 -1.96 -14.63 -37.46
CA ILE A 418 -2.00 -14.32 -38.89
C ILE A 418 -3.47 -13.97 -39.22
N HIS A 419 -3.74 -13.04 -40.15
CA HIS A 419 -5.06 -12.36 -40.29
C HIS A 419 -6.30 -13.26 -40.09
N SER A 420 -6.29 -14.47 -40.65
CA SER A 420 -7.42 -15.41 -40.66
C SER A 420 -7.17 -16.75 -39.95
N SER A 421 -6.03 -16.95 -39.28
CA SER A 421 -5.67 -18.20 -38.58
C SER A 421 -4.47 -17.98 -37.62
N TYR A 422 -4.19 -18.95 -36.74
CA TYR A 422 -2.95 -18.96 -35.96
C TYR A 422 -1.88 -19.77 -36.69
N GLY A 423 -0.67 -19.23 -36.72
CA GLY A 423 0.50 -19.85 -37.33
C GLY A 423 1.50 -20.32 -36.29
N VAL A 424 2.05 -21.51 -36.45
CA VAL A 424 3.23 -21.97 -35.71
C VAL A 424 4.45 -21.82 -36.61
N VAL A 425 5.41 -20.99 -36.20
CA VAL A 425 6.67 -20.74 -36.89
C VAL A 425 7.76 -21.60 -36.25
N CYS A 426 8.49 -22.34 -37.09
CA CYS A 426 9.49 -23.32 -36.66
C CYS A 426 10.80 -23.09 -37.42
N LEU A 427 11.91 -22.80 -36.73
CA LEU A 427 13.25 -22.80 -37.34
C LEU A 427 13.96 -24.13 -37.04
N PHE A 428 14.39 -24.86 -38.07
CA PHE A 428 15.10 -26.13 -37.93
C PHE A 428 16.63 -25.96 -38.00
N SER A 429 17.37 -26.93 -37.47
CA SER A 429 18.84 -27.03 -37.55
C SER A 429 19.39 -27.15 -38.96
N THR A 430 18.53 -27.44 -39.94
CA THR A 430 18.86 -27.42 -41.37
C THR A 430 18.85 -26.02 -41.98
N GLY A 431 18.40 -25.00 -41.25
CA GLY A 431 18.24 -23.64 -41.77
C GLY A 431 16.81 -23.33 -42.22
N GLU A 432 15.98 -24.34 -42.44
CA GLU A 432 14.61 -24.14 -42.89
C GLU A 432 13.76 -23.50 -41.78
N CYS A 433 13.11 -22.38 -42.09
CA CYS A 433 12.07 -21.80 -41.24
C CYS A 433 10.71 -22.05 -41.89
N GLN A 434 9.81 -22.75 -41.20
CA GLN A 434 8.52 -23.17 -41.73
C GLN A 434 7.36 -22.60 -40.91
N LEU A 435 6.20 -22.45 -41.55
CA LEU A 435 4.95 -21.98 -40.97
C LEU A 435 3.86 -23.03 -41.15
N SER A 436 3.20 -23.41 -40.06
CA SER A 436 2.01 -24.25 -40.07
C SER A 436 0.79 -23.42 -39.68
N LEU A 437 -0.22 -23.36 -40.54
CA LEU A 437 -1.47 -22.64 -40.24
C LEU A 437 -2.50 -23.59 -39.63
N TYR A 438 -3.20 -23.15 -38.60
CA TYR A 438 -4.28 -23.92 -37.97
C TYR A 438 -5.38 -24.24 -38.99
N ASN A 439 -5.87 -25.50 -38.96
CA ASN A 439 -6.84 -26.11 -39.90
C ASN A 439 -6.42 -26.22 -41.38
N ASN A 440 -5.18 -25.91 -41.74
CA ASN A 440 -4.64 -26.15 -43.09
C ASN A 440 -3.69 -27.35 -43.08
N LEU A 441 -3.80 -28.22 -44.10
CA LEU A 441 -2.87 -29.33 -44.29
C LEU A 441 -1.55 -28.81 -44.87
N GLY A 442 -0.44 -29.21 -44.24
CA GLY A 442 0.92 -28.94 -44.72
C GLY A 442 1.60 -27.72 -44.07
N THR A 443 2.89 -27.59 -44.37
CA THR A 443 3.77 -26.52 -43.88
C THR A 443 4.28 -25.67 -45.04
N MET A 444 4.50 -24.38 -44.80
CA MET A 444 5.04 -23.44 -45.78
C MET A 444 6.45 -23.01 -45.40
N LEU A 445 7.41 -23.10 -46.33
CA LEU A 445 8.77 -22.60 -46.12
C LEU A 445 8.79 -21.06 -46.19
N LEU A 446 9.18 -20.41 -45.09
CA LEU A 446 9.30 -18.96 -44.98
C LEU A 446 10.74 -18.45 -45.24
N ALA A 447 11.74 -19.18 -44.77
CA ALA A 447 13.15 -18.78 -44.85
C ALA A 447 14.09 -20.00 -44.95
N LEU A 448 15.28 -19.79 -45.49
CA LEU A 448 16.41 -20.72 -45.42
C LEU A 448 17.63 -19.95 -44.90
N GLU A 449 18.05 -20.25 -43.68
CA GLU A 449 19.13 -19.58 -42.96
C GLU A 449 20.40 -20.45 -42.92
N GLU A 450 21.56 -19.87 -43.27
CA GLU A 450 22.85 -20.58 -43.37
C GLU A 450 23.44 -20.90 -41.99
N HIS A 451 23.16 -20.08 -40.98
CA HIS A 451 23.68 -20.21 -39.62
C HIS A 451 22.54 -20.26 -38.58
N PRO A 452 21.71 -21.31 -38.59
CA PRO A 452 20.47 -21.33 -37.81
C PRO A 452 20.70 -21.43 -36.30
N PHE A 453 21.87 -21.93 -35.86
CA PHE A 453 22.23 -22.04 -34.45
C PHE A 453 22.52 -20.69 -33.76
N ASP A 454 22.79 -19.65 -34.55
CA ASP A 454 23.05 -18.31 -34.03
C ASP A 454 21.76 -17.50 -33.84
N ALA A 455 20.61 -18.04 -34.31
CA ALA A 455 19.32 -17.40 -34.19
C ALA A 455 18.73 -17.55 -32.79
N THR A 456 18.22 -16.45 -32.24
CA THR A 456 17.70 -16.34 -30.87
C THR A 456 16.20 -16.06 -30.77
N SER A 457 15.58 -15.54 -31.83
CA SER A 457 14.14 -15.27 -31.89
C SER A 457 13.61 -15.36 -33.32
N CYS A 458 12.31 -15.66 -33.49
CA CYS A 458 11.68 -15.76 -34.81
C CYS A 458 10.27 -15.19 -34.83
N LEU A 459 9.92 -14.43 -35.87
CA LEU A 459 8.58 -13.87 -36.05
C LEU A 459 8.14 -14.11 -37.49
N ALA A 460 6.87 -14.45 -37.71
CA ALA A 460 6.28 -14.43 -39.05
C ALA A 460 5.14 -13.43 -39.11
N PHE A 461 4.91 -12.84 -40.28
CA PHE A 461 3.73 -12.03 -40.51
C PHE A 461 3.34 -11.99 -41.97
N GLU A 462 2.06 -11.81 -42.23
CA GLU A 462 1.54 -11.64 -43.58
C GLU A 462 1.84 -10.24 -44.11
N GLY A 463 2.39 -10.17 -45.32
CA GLY A 463 2.62 -8.95 -46.09
C GLY A 463 1.51 -8.69 -47.12
N ASN A 464 1.70 -7.66 -47.93
CA ASN A 464 0.73 -7.31 -48.96
C ASN A 464 0.66 -8.43 -50.04
N ALA A 465 -0.54 -8.90 -50.36
CA ALA A 465 -0.85 -9.95 -51.34
C ALA A 465 -0.62 -11.42 -50.92
N GLY A 466 -0.83 -11.77 -49.64
CA GLY A 466 -0.83 -13.17 -49.19
C GLY A 466 0.56 -13.83 -49.16
N SER A 467 1.62 -13.02 -49.23
CA SER A 467 3.00 -13.46 -49.05
C SER A 467 3.38 -13.37 -47.57
N TYR A 468 4.01 -14.41 -47.05
CA TYR A 468 4.46 -14.45 -45.65
C TYR A 468 5.91 -14.00 -45.55
N SER A 469 6.16 -13.11 -44.60
CA SER A 469 7.49 -12.64 -44.23
C SER A 469 7.92 -13.30 -42.93
N CYS A 470 9.21 -13.60 -42.80
CA CYS A 470 9.81 -14.11 -41.58
C CYS A 470 10.95 -13.19 -41.13
N VAL A 471 11.09 -12.97 -39.84
CA VAL A 471 12.16 -12.21 -39.24
C VAL A 471 12.89 -13.12 -38.26
N LEU A 472 14.21 -13.20 -38.36
CA LEU A 472 15.08 -13.91 -37.44
C LEU A 472 16.01 -12.91 -36.73
N GLY A 473 16.10 -13.00 -35.42
CA GLY A 473 17.07 -12.27 -34.60
C GLY A 473 18.24 -13.17 -34.20
N PHE A 474 19.43 -12.61 -34.03
CA PHE A 474 20.67 -13.35 -33.78
C PHE A 474 21.39 -12.93 -32.50
N ASN A 475 22.30 -13.79 -32.02
CA ASN A 475 23.13 -13.57 -30.82
C ASN A 475 24.04 -12.33 -30.89
N ASP A 476 24.50 -11.97 -32.09
CA ASP A 476 25.36 -10.81 -32.36
C ASP A 476 24.59 -9.49 -32.49
N GLY A 477 23.26 -9.53 -32.35
CA GLY A 477 22.39 -8.38 -32.49
C GLY A 477 21.92 -8.13 -33.93
N ASP A 478 22.26 -9.00 -34.87
CA ASP A 478 21.78 -8.93 -36.26
C ASP A 478 20.30 -9.34 -36.36
N ILE A 479 19.62 -8.78 -37.35
CA ILE A 479 18.24 -9.14 -37.70
C ILE A 479 18.15 -9.37 -39.20
N ARG A 480 17.59 -10.52 -39.60
CA ARG A 480 17.39 -10.88 -41.01
C ARG A 480 15.91 -11.04 -41.31
N VAL A 481 15.47 -10.38 -42.36
CA VAL A 481 14.08 -10.42 -42.83
C VAL A 481 14.02 -11.18 -44.15
N PHE A 482 13.17 -12.18 -44.21
CA PHE A 482 12.92 -13.04 -45.34
C PHE A 482 11.53 -12.78 -45.92
N VAL A 483 11.44 -12.73 -47.24
CA VAL A 483 10.17 -12.63 -47.96
C VAL A 483 10.19 -13.63 -49.11
N GLY A 484 9.21 -14.53 -49.15
CA GLY A 484 9.15 -15.58 -50.17
C GLY A 484 10.37 -16.51 -50.19
N GLY A 485 10.92 -16.85 -49.01
CA GLY A 485 12.06 -17.77 -48.87
C GLY A 485 13.43 -17.16 -49.12
N ARG A 486 13.54 -15.87 -49.45
CA ARG A 486 14.83 -15.17 -49.69
C ARG A 486 15.05 -14.04 -48.70
N VAL A 487 16.30 -13.81 -48.32
CA VAL A 487 16.69 -12.64 -47.50
C VAL A 487 16.35 -11.37 -48.28
N ARG A 488 15.41 -10.60 -47.75
CA ARG A 488 15.01 -9.28 -48.26
C ARG A 488 15.84 -8.17 -47.61
N ALA A 489 16.11 -8.29 -46.31
CA ALA A 489 16.90 -7.31 -45.57
C ALA A 489 17.79 -7.99 -44.52
N ASN A 490 18.97 -7.41 -44.30
CA ASN A 490 19.87 -7.78 -43.21
C ASN A 490 20.27 -6.51 -42.47
N VAL A 491 19.73 -6.32 -41.27
CA VAL A 491 20.01 -5.21 -40.37
C VAL A 491 21.14 -5.66 -39.44
N ARG A 492 22.36 -5.24 -39.75
CA ARG A 492 23.53 -5.57 -38.95
C ARG A 492 23.57 -4.75 -37.66
N VAL A 493 23.85 -5.42 -36.54
CA VAL A 493 24.06 -4.83 -35.22
C VAL A 493 22.92 -3.88 -34.84
N ALA A 494 21.67 -4.35 -34.99
CA ALA A 494 20.50 -3.62 -34.51
C ALA A 494 20.54 -3.46 -32.98
N HIS A 495 21.13 -4.44 -32.30
CA HIS A 495 21.40 -4.45 -30.87
C HIS A 495 22.88 -4.73 -30.62
N CYS A 496 23.41 -4.31 -29.46
CA CYS A 496 24.78 -4.65 -29.04
C CYS A 496 24.87 -5.98 -28.27
N GLY A 497 23.82 -6.80 -28.33
CA GLY A 497 23.68 -8.10 -27.67
C GLY A 497 22.54 -8.88 -28.31
N ALA A 498 22.29 -10.09 -27.82
CA ALA A 498 21.34 -11.03 -28.44
C ALA A 498 19.94 -10.44 -28.60
N VAL A 499 19.31 -10.69 -29.76
CA VAL A 499 17.92 -10.31 -30.05
C VAL A 499 16.99 -11.41 -29.55
N ASP A 500 16.58 -11.34 -28.30
CA ASP A 500 15.82 -12.40 -27.64
C ASP A 500 14.29 -12.28 -27.82
N ARG A 501 13.80 -11.13 -28.30
CA ARG A 501 12.38 -10.93 -28.61
C ARG A 501 12.15 -10.19 -29.91
N LEU A 502 11.19 -10.67 -30.69
CA LEU A 502 10.63 -10.03 -31.87
C LEU A 502 9.11 -9.95 -31.71
N LEU A 503 8.53 -8.79 -31.99
CA LEU A 503 7.10 -8.57 -31.80
C LEU A 503 6.51 -7.84 -33.01
N LYS A 504 5.38 -8.33 -33.52
CA LYS A 504 4.57 -7.56 -34.45
C LYS A 504 3.69 -6.60 -33.65
N ILE A 505 3.87 -5.30 -33.86
CA ILE A 505 3.00 -4.29 -33.25
C ILE A 505 1.94 -3.91 -34.29
N PRO A 506 0.64 -3.86 -33.92
CA PRO A 506 -0.36 -3.28 -34.81
C PRO A 506 0.01 -1.83 -35.15
N LYS A 507 -0.43 -1.33 -36.31
CA LYS A 507 -0.14 0.06 -36.72
C LYS A 507 -0.65 1.04 -35.66
N MET A 508 0.20 1.96 -35.19
CA MET A 508 -0.21 2.97 -34.21
C MET A 508 -1.15 3.99 -34.85
N ASN A 509 -0.71 4.56 -35.98
CA ASN A 509 -1.40 5.63 -36.71
C ASN A 509 -1.38 5.28 -38.20
N GLU A 510 -2.19 5.94 -39.04
CA GLU A 510 -2.16 5.70 -40.50
C GLU A 510 -0.79 5.98 -41.14
N THR A 511 0.02 6.82 -40.49
CA THR A 511 1.39 7.19 -40.90
C THR A 511 2.48 6.30 -40.30
N ASP A 512 2.13 5.31 -39.47
CA ASP A 512 3.11 4.42 -38.83
C ASP A 512 3.47 3.25 -39.76
N ASP A 513 4.69 3.32 -40.30
CA ASP A 513 5.26 2.32 -41.20
C ASP A 513 6.06 1.23 -40.45
N THR A 514 5.92 1.16 -39.12
CA THR A 514 6.60 0.15 -38.30
C THR A 514 6.07 -1.25 -38.64
N LEU A 515 6.99 -2.14 -39.05
CA LEU A 515 6.70 -3.52 -39.40
C LEU A 515 6.74 -4.45 -38.17
N PHE A 516 7.77 -4.29 -37.34
CA PHE A 516 7.98 -5.08 -36.13
C PHE A 516 8.92 -4.34 -35.16
N VAL A 517 9.01 -4.83 -33.94
CA VAL A 517 9.92 -4.37 -32.89
C VAL A 517 10.82 -5.50 -32.45
N SER A 518 12.09 -5.20 -32.25
CA SER A 518 13.09 -6.12 -31.71
C SER A 518 13.59 -5.62 -30.35
N MET A 519 13.97 -6.56 -29.50
CA MET A 519 14.48 -6.24 -28.17
C MET A 519 15.70 -7.10 -27.85
N SER A 520 16.61 -6.50 -27.08
CA SER A 520 17.65 -7.22 -26.36
C SER A 520 17.45 -6.93 -24.87
N THR A 521 16.91 -7.89 -24.13
CA THR A 521 16.57 -7.71 -22.71
C THR A 521 17.80 -7.47 -21.85
N GLU A 522 18.88 -8.23 -22.07
CA GLU A 522 20.16 -8.07 -21.36
C GLU A 522 20.72 -6.66 -21.56
N MET A 523 20.74 -6.18 -22.81
CA MET A 523 21.25 -4.85 -23.14
C MET A 523 20.25 -3.74 -22.88
N GLY A 524 19.02 -4.09 -22.49
CA GLY A 524 17.88 -3.19 -22.32
C GLY A 524 17.63 -2.25 -23.49
N THR A 525 17.72 -2.78 -24.71
CA THR A 525 17.51 -1.99 -25.93
C THR A 525 16.27 -2.46 -26.68
N VAL A 526 15.50 -1.51 -27.21
CA VAL A 526 14.30 -1.77 -28.02
C VAL A 526 14.41 -0.97 -29.31
N CYS A 527 14.25 -1.65 -30.45
CA CYS A 527 14.38 -1.06 -31.78
C CYS A 527 13.06 -1.27 -32.56
N CYS A 528 12.54 -0.20 -33.15
CA CYS A 528 11.42 -0.28 -34.09
C CYS A 528 11.95 -0.35 -35.52
N HIS A 529 11.41 -1.27 -36.31
CA HIS A 529 11.84 -1.51 -37.70
C HIS A 529 10.74 -1.06 -38.65
N ALA A 530 11.06 -0.19 -39.60
CA ALA A 530 10.09 0.37 -40.55
C ALA A 530 10.58 0.31 -42.00
N GLY A 531 9.62 0.41 -42.92
CA GLY A 531 9.86 0.45 -44.37
C GLY A 531 10.31 -0.89 -44.96
N GLU A 532 10.43 -0.95 -46.29
CA GLU A 532 10.64 -2.21 -47.03
C GLU A 532 11.95 -2.95 -46.71
N ASN A 533 12.96 -2.22 -46.19
CA ASN A 533 14.26 -2.77 -45.80
C ASN A 533 14.34 -3.09 -44.29
N ALA A 534 13.24 -2.97 -43.55
CA ALA A 534 13.19 -3.13 -42.10
C ALA A 534 14.27 -2.32 -41.36
N ALA A 535 14.55 -1.10 -41.84
CA ALA A 535 15.56 -0.23 -41.24
C ALA A 535 15.13 0.15 -39.82
N VAL A 536 16.11 0.29 -38.91
CA VAL A 536 15.84 0.79 -37.55
C VAL A 536 15.36 2.23 -37.65
N SER A 537 14.08 2.45 -37.38
CA SER A 537 13.48 3.79 -37.38
C SER A 537 13.67 4.49 -36.04
N ARG A 538 13.63 3.71 -34.95
CA ARG A 538 13.65 4.22 -33.58
C ARG A 538 14.43 3.26 -32.70
N THR A 539 15.24 3.80 -31.79
CA THR A 539 16.00 3.03 -30.80
C THR A 539 15.79 3.65 -29.43
N MET A 540 15.44 2.82 -28.46
CA MET A 540 15.29 3.19 -27.06
C MET A 540 16.24 2.34 -26.22
N CYS A 541 17.12 3.01 -25.49
CA CYS A 541 18.16 2.37 -24.68
C CYS A 541 17.85 2.60 -23.20
N SER A 542 17.21 1.62 -22.56
CA SER A 542 16.92 1.67 -21.14
C SER A 542 18.21 1.80 -20.32
N PRO A 543 18.33 2.80 -19.43
CA PRO A 543 19.41 2.85 -18.45
C PRO A 543 19.28 1.72 -17.41
N SER A 544 18.10 1.15 -17.27
CA SER A 544 17.82 0.04 -16.37
C SER A 544 17.87 -1.28 -17.13
N ARG A 545 18.88 -2.10 -16.82
CA ARG A 545 19.17 -3.39 -17.46
C ARG A 545 19.41 -4.43 -16.37
N PRO A 546 19.00 -5.71 -16.55
CA PRO A 546 18.27 -6.25 -17.70
C PRO A 546 16.78 -5.88 -17.69
N LEU A 547 16.13 -5.85 -18.87
CA LEU A 547 14.69 -5.60 -18.97
C LEU A 547 13.89 -6.82 -18.51
N THR A 548 12.94 -6.58 -17.60
CA THR A 548 12.00 -7.59 -17.11
C THR A 548 10.62 -7.44 -17.74
N ALA A 549 10.24 -6.23 -18.16
CA ALA A 549 8.96 -5.97 -18.83
C ALA A 549 9.03 -4.73 -19.74
N CYS A 550 8.15 -4.69 -20.74
CA CYS A 550 7.95 -3.55 -21.63
C CYS A 550 6.46 -3.32 -21.80
N LEU A 551 6.00 -2.07 -21.60
CA LEU A 551 4.61 -1.67 -21.74
C LEU A 551 4.50 -0.58 -22.80
N LEU A 552 3.44 -0.66 -23.61
CA LEU A 552 3.22 0.24 -24.73
C LEU A 552 1.85 0.91 -24.59
N ASN A 553 1.84 2.22 -24.42
CA ASN A 553 0.63 3.02 -24.43
C ASN A 553 0.48 3.72 -25.80
N ARG A 554 -0.49 3.25 -26.58
CA ARG A 554 -0.71 3.67 -27.97
C ARG A 554 -1.36 5.04 -28.05
N GLU A 555 -2.31 5.32 -27.15
CA GLU A 555 -3.07 6.58 -27.13
C GLU A 555 -2.19 7.78 -26.81
N LEU A 556 -1.24 7.60 -25.89
CA LEU A 556 -0.34 8.66 -25.47
C LEU A 556 1.00 8.65 -26.21
N GLU A 557 1.21 7.66 -27.09
CA GLU A 557 2.47 7.45 -27.81
C GLU A 557 3.69 7.31 -26.85
N TYR A 558 3.52 6.57 -25.75
CA TYR A 558 4.60 6.29 -24.79
C TYR A 558 4.93 4.80 -24.68
N MET A 559 6.19 4.51 -24.36
CA MET A 559 6.68 3.18 -24.03
C MET A 559 7.34 3.18 -22.65
N LEU A 560 6.97 2.25 -21.78
CA LEU A 560 7.60 2.05 -20.48
C LEU A 560 8.47 0.80 -20.48
N LEU A 561 9.71 0.96 -20.02
CA LEU A 561 10.71 -0.10 -19.94
C LEU A 561 11.06 -0.38 -18.48
N PHE A 562 10.92 -1.62 -18.03
CA PHE A 562 11.14 -2.01 -16.64
C PHE A 562 12.33 -2.95 -16.47
N SER A 563 13.02 -2.80 -15.36
CA SER A 563 14.03 -3.71 -14.83
C SER A 563 13.75 -3.89 -13.34
N GLU A 564 13.05 -4.97 -13.02
CA GLU A 564 12.54 -5.31 -11.69
C GLU A 564 11.82 -4.14 -10.99
N THR A 565 12.54 -3.41 -10.14
CA THR A 565 12.04 -2.30 -9.32
C THR A 565 12.26 -0.94 -9.97
N THR A 566 12.88 -0.87 -11.14
CA THR A 566 13.17 0.38 -11.85
C THR A 566 12.41 0.43 -13.17
N GLY A 567 11.90 1.59 -13.56
CA GLY A 567 11.14 1.80 -14.79
C GLY A 567 11.55 3.09 -15.51
N ASN A 568 11.38 3.13 -16.82
CA ASN A 568 11.77 4.23 -17.70
C ASN A 568 10.63 4.56 -18.66
N LEU A 569 10.19 5.81 -18.72
CA LEU A 569 9.13 6.30 -19.60
C LEU A 569 9.74 6.99 -20.82
N TRP A 570 9.42 6.50 -22.01
CA TRP A 570 9.92 6.97 -23.30
C TRP A 570 8.78 7.49 -24.16
N HIS A 571 8.93 8.70 -24.71
CA HIS A 571 8.03 9.20 -25.74
C HIS A 571 8.43 8.59 -27.09
N LEU A 572 7.55 7.80 -27.71
CA LEU A 572 7.84 7.01 -28.91
C LEU A 572 8.17 7.84 -30.16
N PRO A 573 7.45 8.92 -30.50
CA PRO A 573 7.74 9.71 -31.70
C PRO A 573 9.11 10.38 -31.66
N THR A 574 9.54 10.84 -30.48
CA THR A 574 10.82 11.55 -30.31
C THR A 574 11.95 10.66 -29.81
N CYS A 575 11.64 9.42 -29.42
CA CYS A 575 12.55 8.51 -28.71
C CYS A 575 13.21 9.15 -27.49
N ARG A 576 12.55 10.14 -26.86
CA ARG A 576 13.10 10.86 -25.72
C ARG A 576 12.74 10.12 -24.45
N LEU A 577 13.74 9.83 -23.61
CA LEU A 577 13.50 9.42 -22.24
C LEU A 577 12.92 10.61 -21.48
N GLU A 578 11.69 10.47 -21.02
CA GLU A 578 11.04 11.51 -20.23
C GLU A 578 11.32 11.35 -18.75
N ARG A 579 11.28 10.12 -18.23
CA ARG A 579 11.44 9.84 -16.79
C ARG A 579 12.09 8.48 -16.55
N ALA A 580 12.84 8.39 -15.45
CA ALA A 580 13.27 7.15 -14.83
C ALA A 580 12.76 7.11 -13.38
N PHE A 581 12.32 5.96 -12.89
CA PHE A 581 11.66 5.83 -11.60
C PHE A 581 11.97 4.49 -10.92
N ARG A 582 11.78 4.43 -9.59
CA ARG A 582 11.87 3.19 -8.80
C ARG A 582 10.54 2.87 -8.16
N SER A 583 9.93 1.74 -8.52
CA SER A 583 8.78 1.19 -7.81
C SER A 583 9.22 0.32 -6.62
N PRO A 584 8.61 0.47 -5.43
CA PRO A 584 8.74 -0.54 -4.38
C PRO A 584 8.17 -1.89 -4.85
N GLN A 585 8.79 -2.99 -4.41
CA GLN A 585 8.36 -4.36 -4.75
C GLN A 585 6.90 -4.57 -4.33
N GLY A 586 6.06 -5.07 -5.26
CA GLY A 586 4.67 -5.46 -4.98
C GLY A 586 3.62 -4.33 -5.05
N LEU A 587 3.96 -3.11 -5.48
CA LEU A 587 3.04 -1.97 -5.53
C LEU A 587 2.72 -1.44 -6.94
N LEU A 588 3.22 -2.08 -8.00
CA LEU A 588 3.06 -1.62 -9.40
C LEU A 588 1.62 -1.75 -9.92
N ASP A 589 0.86 -2.74 -9.44
CA ASP A 589 -0.50 -3.02 -9.93
C ASP A 589 -1.55 -1.95 -9.55
N ARG A 590 -1.22 -1.01 -8.65
CA ARG A 590 -2.14 0.00 -8.13
C ARG A 590 -1.81 1.45 -8.51
N GLN A 591 -0.73 1.69 -9.25
CA GLN A 591 -0.20 3.04 -9.46
C GLN A 591 0.26 3.35 -10.89
N LEU A 592 -0.18 2.61 -11.92
CA LEU A 592 0.20 2.92 -13.30
C LEU A 592 -0.51 4.18 -13.84
N ASP A 593 -1.79 4.39 -13.53
CA ASP A 593 -2.52 5.64 -13.82
C ASP A 593 -1.85 6.85 -13.11
N ASN A 594 -1.28 6.56 -11.94
CA ASN A 594 -0.53 7.49 -11.12
C ASN A 594 0.86 7.82 -11.67
N LEU A 595 1.34 7.27 -12.79
CA LEU A 595 2.63 7.67 -13.37
C LEU A 595 2.55 9.02 -14.12
N LEU A 596 1.39 9.29 -14.72
CA LEU A 596 1.13 10.54 -15.43
C LEU A 596 0.38 11.54 -14.53
N GLU A 597 -0.53 11.06 -13.68
CA GLU A 597 -1.34 11.89 -12.77
C GLU A 597 -0.67 12.18 -11.42
N HIS A 598 -0.05 11.17 -10.78
CA HIS A 598 0.84 11.46 -9.67
C HIS A 598 2.22 11.71 -10.24
N HIS A 599 2.68 12.94 -10.07
CA HIS A 599 4.09 13.07 -9.85
C HIS A 599 4.41 12.12 -8.68
N TRP A 600 5.18 11.05 -8.88
CA TRP A 600 6.16 10.69 -7.85
C TRP A 600 7.14 11.86 -7.82
N ALA A 601 6.61 12.98 -7.33
CA ALA A 601 7.32 14.18 -7.11
C ALA A 601 8.32 13.73 -6.08
N SER A 602 9.55 13.53 -6.52
CA SER A 602 10.65 14.12 -5.76
C SER A 602 10.09 15.42 -5.20
N ALA A 603 10.18 15.61 -3.90
CA ALA A 603 9.56 16.78 -3.30
C ALA A 603 10.15 18.07 -3.89
N MET A 604 11.21 17.97 -4.71
CA MET A 604 11.72 18.98 -5.61
C MET A 604 11.49 18.60 -7.08
N SER A 605 10.99 19.54 -7.89
CA SER A 605 10.93 19.40 -9.36
C SER A 605 11.51 20.64 -10.04
N ILE A 606 12.17 20.46 -11.19
CA ILE A 606 12.75 21.57 -11.97
C ILE A 606 11.89 21.84 -13.20
N ALA A 607 11.31 23.03 -13.28
CA ALA A 607 10.57 23.52 -14.43
C ALA A 607 11.49 24.37 -15.32
N LYS A 608 11.55 24.08 -16.62
CA LYS A 608 12.27 24.89 -17.61
C LYS A 608 11.28 25.69 -18.44
N PHE A 609 11.51 27.00 -18.61
CA PHE A 609 10.68 27.85 -19.44
C PHE A 609 11.54 28.82 -20.26
N ARG A 610 11.07 29.16 -21.47
CA ARG A 610 11.73 30.14 -22.35
C ARG A 610 11.01 31.47 -22.26
N PHE A 611 11.74 32.52 -21.89
CA PHE A 611 11.20 33.87 -21.78
C PHE A 611 12.19 34.87 -22.38
N VAL A 612 11.70 35.70 -23.32
CA VAL A 612 12.49 36.73 -24.05
C VAL A 612 13.77 36.16 -24.66
N GLY A 613 13.68 34.97 -25.28
CA GLY A 613 14.83 34.32 -25.93
C GLY A 613 15.86 33.69 -24.97
N GLY A 614 15.71 33.84 -23.65
CA GLY A 614 16.50 33.18 -22.63
C GLY A 614 15.83 31.91 -22.09
N GLU A 615 16.63 30.90 -21.72
CA GLU A 615 16.16 29.72 -21.00
C GLU A 615 16.25 29.97 -19.49
N HIS A 616 15.13 29.82 -18.79
CA HIS A 616 15.00 30.02 -17.34
C HIS A 616 14.59 28.71 -16.69
N TYR A 617 15.00 28.53 -15.43
CA TYR A 617 14.73 27.34 -14.64
C TYR A 617 14.11 27.74 -13.31
N ALA A 618 13.06 27.04 -12.86
CA ALA A 618 12.43 27.20 -11.56
C ALA A 618 12.42 25.87 -10.82
N ILE A 619 12.63 25.90 -9.50
CA ILE A 619 12.59 24.71 -8.65
C ILE A 619 11.33 24.80 -7.78
N ARG A 620 10.42 23.84 -7.93
CA ARG A 620 9.21 23.71 -7.12
C ARG A 620 9.46 22.73 -5.98
N ILE A 621 9.26 23.18 -4.75
CA ILE A 621 9.43 22.39 -3.53
C ILE A 621 8.07 22.12 -2.88
N ASN A 622 7.69 20.85 -2.72
CA ASN A 622 6.50 20.41 -2.02
C ASN A 622 6.82 20.07 -0.55
N VAL A 623 6.64 21.07 0.31
CA VAL A 623 6.91 20.96 1.76
C VAL A 623 5.97 19.98 2.47
N ASP A 624 4.73 19.83 1.99
CA ASP A 624 3.77 18.89 2.58
C ASP A 624 4.29 17.44 2.41
N SER A 625 4.79 17.10 1.22
CA SER A 625 5.39 15.78 0.94
C SER A 625 6.64 15.52 1.79
N LEU A 626 7.51 16.53 1.97
CA LEU A 626 8.71 16.44 2.83
C LEU A 626 8.37 16.21 4.31
N LEU A 627 7.27 16.76 4.81
CA LEU A 627 6.85 16.64 6.20
C LEU A 627 6.00 15.39 6.48
N CYS A 628 5.35 14.80 5.47
CA CYS A 628 4.52 13.58 5.62
C CYS A 628 5.27 12.37 6.21
N GLY A 629 6.60 12.32 6.11
CA GLY A 629 7.44 11.26 6.68
C GLY A 629 7.69 11.35 8.19
N PHE A 630 7.41 12.50 8.83
CA PHE A 630 7.63 12.70 10.26
C PHE A 630 6.43 12.14 11.06
N GLY A 631 6.56 10.89 11.52
CA GLY A 631 5.56 10.24 12.38
C GLY A 631 5.31 8.75 12.11
N ALA A 632 5.83 8.20 11.00
CA ALA A 632 5.84 6.76 10.76
C ALA A 632 7.11 6.13 11.36
N VAL A 633 6.95 4.98 12.02
CA VAL A 633 8.01 4.21 12.69
C VAL A 633 9.23 4.06 11.78
N GLN A 634 10.36 4.61 12.25
CA GLN A 634 11.81 4.53 11.89
C GLN A 634 12.35 3.84 10.61
N SER A 635 11.59 3.15 9.76
CA SER A 635 12.12 2.32 8.66
C SER A 635 12.24 3.02 7.29
N SER A 636 11.70 4.22 7.09
CA SER A 636 11.69 4.92 5.78
C SER A 636 12.67 6.11 5.65
N LEU A 637 13.44 6.43 6.68
CA LEU A 637 14.19 7.69 6.81
C LEU A 637 15.41 7.87 5.88
N GLN A 638 15.88 6.84 5.18
CA GLN A 638 17.10 6.96 4.36
C GLN A 638 16.90 7.60 2.98
N ARG A 639 15.70 7.55 2.37
CA ARG A 639 15.43 8.26 1.09
C ARG A 639 14.89 9.68 1.30
N SER A 640 14.13 9.91 2.36
CA SER A 640 13.59 11.23 2.69
C SER A 640 14.65 12.19 3.23
N SER A 641 15.80 11.71 3.72
CA SER A 641 16.85 12.58 4.28
C SER A 641 17.56 13.44 3.23
N LEU A 642 17.75 12.94 2.00
CA LEU A 642 18.56 13.62 0.98
C LEU A 642 17.80 14.74 0.24
N GLU A 643 16.56 14.47 -0.16
CA GLU A 643 15.70 15.49 -0.78
C GLU A 643 15.34 16.58 0.23
N TYR A 644 15.14 16.18 1.49
CA TYR A 644 14.86 17.10 2.58
C TYR A 644 16.04 18.02 2.90
N SER A 645 17.26 17.47 3.01
CA SER A 645 18.46 18.28 3.25
C SER A 645 18.75 19.21 2.07
N SER A 646 18.58 18.73 0.84
CA SER A 646 18.76 19.52 -0.38
C SER A 646 17.76 20.66 -0.47
N ALA A 647 16.47 20.39 -0.26
CA ALA A 647 15.40 21.39 -0.28
C ALA A 647 15.61 22.46 0.80
N LEU A 648 15.90 22.04 2.04
CA LEU A 648 16.19 22.94 3.15
C LEU A 648 17.43 23.80 2.86
N SER A 649 18.50 23.21 2.33
CA SER A 649 19.73 23.94 2.00
C SER A 649 19.50 25.02 0.93
N LEU A 650 18.67 24.71 -0.08
CA LEU A 650 18.33 25.63 -1.15
C LEU A 650 17.50 26.80 -0.61
N MET A 651 16.49 26.51 0.22
CA MET A 651 15.65 27.53 0.84
C MET A 651 16.43 28.45 1.78
N LEU A 652 17.29 27.90 2.65
CA LEU A 652 18.10 28.72 3.55
C LEU A 652 19.07 29.62 2.78
N ARG A 653 19.64 29.14 1.68
CA ARG A 653 20.53 29.95 0.82
C ARG A 653 19.78 31.03 0.05
N CYS A 654 18.57 30.78 -0.44
CA CYS A 654 17.69 31.82 -1.00
C CYS A 654 17.37 32.95 -0.01
N LEU A 655 17.39 32.62 1.28
CA LEU A 655 17.11 33.53 2.39
C LEU A 655 18.38 34.13 3.00
N ASP A 656 19.58 33.85 2.49
CA ASP A 656 20.87 34.25 3.07
C ASP A 656 21.04 33.81 4.54
N GLU A 657 20.63 32.59 4.88
CA GLU A 657 20.83 31.95 6.19
C GLU A 657 21.91 30.86 6.14
N PRO A 658 22.74 30.72 7.19
CA PRO A 658 23.71 29.65 7.27
C PRO A 658 23.00 28.30 7.44
N PHE A 659 23.46 27.29 6.69
CA PHE A 659 23.01 25.92 6.89
C PHE A 659 23.57 25.37 8.22
N PRO A 660 22.76 24.66 9.05
CA PRO A 660 23.24 24.08 10.30
C PRO A 660 24.45 23.16 10.07
N SER A 661 25.56 23.42 10.75
CA SER A 661 26.89 22.83 10.47
C SER A 661 27.01 21.33 10.74
N SER A 662 26.00 20.71 11.34
CA SER A 662 26.02 19.31 11.80
C SER A 662 25.22 18.34 10.94
N LEU A 663 24.51 18.83 9.91
CA LEU A 663 23.86 17.97 8.93
C LEU A 663 24.84 17.57 7.82
N PRO A 664 24.76 16.33 7.30
CA PRO A 664 25.56 15.91 6.17
C PRO A 664 25.24 16.82 4.98
N ARG A 665 26.22 17.65 4.64
CA ARG A 665 26.20 18.50 3.48
C ARG A 665 26.58 17.63 2.29
N GLU A 666 25.59 17.07 1.62
CA GLU A 666 25.83 16.48 0.31
C GLU A 666 25.68 17.57 -0.76
N ASP A 667 26.82 18.03 -1.26
CA ASP A 667 26.92 19.10 -2.25
C ASP A 667 26.53 18.65 -3.67
N ALA A 668 25.99 17.44 -3.87
CA ALA A 668 25.72 16.88 -5.20
C ALA A 668 24.75 17.71 -6.05
N LEU A 669 23.70 18.29 -5.45
CA LEU A 669 22.79 19.20 -6.16
C LEU A 669 23.52 20.50 -6.57
N TRP A 670 24.41 20.98 -5.71
CA TRP A 670 25.15 22.21 -5.95
C TRP A 670 26.25 22.03 -6.98
N GLU A 671 26.98 20.92 -6.91
CA GLU A 671 27.93 20.52 -7.94
C GLU A 671 27.23 20.37 -9.29
N ALA A 672 26.01 19.85 -9.32
CA ALA A 672 25.18 19.80 -10.53
C ALA A 672 24.76 21.20 -11.02
N LEU A 673 24.32 22.10 -10.14
CA LEU A 673 23.93 23.48 -10.51
C LEU A 673 25.13 24.29 -11.00
N ASP A 674 26.29 24.17 -10.33
CA ASP A 674 27.55 24.83 -10.72
C ASP A 674 28.07 24.28 -12.05
N ASN A 675 28.03 22.96 -12.26
CA ASN A 675 28.36 22.34 -13.55
C ASN A 675 27.44 22.83 -14.69
N LEU A 676 26.20 23.20 -14.37
CA LEU A 676 25.22 23.76 -15.32
C LEU A 676 25.31 25.30 -15.44
N GLY A 677 26.18 25.96 -14.67
CA GLY A 677 26.31 27.42 -14.66
C GLY A 677 25.07 28.16 -14.14
N LEU A 678 24.22 27.49 -13.35
CA LEU A 678 22.98 28.04 -12.81
C LEU A 678 23.22 28.65 -11.43
N VAL A 679 22.99 29.97 -11.30
CA VAL A 679 23.06 30.67 -10.02
C VAL A 679 21.67 30.81 -9.41
N VAL A 680 21.52 30.37 -8.16
CA VAL A 680 20.27 30.55 -7.41
C VAL A 680 20.17 32.02 -6.97
N ALA A 681 19.13 32.72 -7.44
CA ALA A 681 18.86 34.10 -7.04
C ALA A 681 18.26 34.16 -5.63
N GLY A 682 18.75 35.08 -4.80
CA GLY A 682 18.15 35.34 -3.49
C GLY A 682 16.73 35.89 -3.64
N MET A 683 15.78 35.29 -2.90
CA MET A 683 14.40 35.76 -2.82
C MET A 683 13.92 35.69 -1.38
N GLN A 684 13.59 36.85 -0.80
CA GLN A 684 13.05 36.95 0.55
C GLN A 684 11.52 37.12 0.52
N THR A 685 10.83 36.05 0.13
CA THR A 685 9.36 36.00 0.21
C THR A 685 8.91 35.44 1.56
N HIS A 686 7.77 35.93 2.05
CA HIS A 686 7.19 35.52 3.33
C HIS A 686 6.88 34.01 3.33
N GLU A 687 6.38 33.45 2.22
CA GLU A 687 6.07 32.03 2.06
C GLU A 687 7.32 31.14 2.13
N CYS A 688 8.44 31.60 1.56
CA CYS A 688 9.70 30.86 1.63
C CYS A 688 10.21 30.77 3.07
N VAL A 689 10.14 31.88 3.83
CA VAL A 689 10.53 31.90 5.24
C VAL A 689 9.65 30.98 6.09
N TRP A 690 8.34 30.94 5.84
CA TRP A 690 7.43 30.02 6.53
C TRP A 690 7.75 28.56 6.24
N CYS A 691 7.88 28.21 4.97
CA CYS A 691 8.21 26.86 4.55
C CYS A 691 9.56 26.39 5.12
N ALA A 692 10.57 27.28 5.17
CA ALA A 692 11.87 26.98 5.78
C ALA A 692 11.76 26.78 7.29
N THR A 693 10.97 27.61 7.98
CA THR A 693 10.69 27.47 9.42
C THR A 693 9.99 26.14 9.73
N LEU A 694 9.03 25.72 8.91
CA LEU A 694 8.32 24.45 9.09
C LEU A 694 9.24 23.24 8.89
N LEU A 695 10.11 23.28 7.88
CA LEU A 695 11.14 22.25 7.69
C LEU A 695 12.10 22.23 8.89
N LEU A 696 12.62 23.37 9.35
CA LEU A 696 13.48 23.40 10.54
C LEU A 696 12.78 22.86 11.81
N CYS A 697 11.48 23.11 11.99
CA CYS A 697 10.71 22.53 13.10
C CYS A 697 10.55 21.00 12.97
N GLY A 698 10.34 20.49 11.75
CA GLY A 698 10.36 19.05 11.47
C GLY A 698 11.71 18.43 11.84
N LEU A 699 12.80 19.04 11.40
CA LEU A 699 14.16 18.62 11.71
C LEU A 699 14.46 18.65 13.22
N LEU A 700 14.05 19.72 13.92
CA LEU A 700 14.21 19.85 15.38
C LEU A 700 13.46 18.73 16.14
N SER A 701 12.31 18.31 15.64
CA SER A 701 11.54 17.22 16.25
C SER A 701 12.26 15.87 16.20
N GLY A 702 13.02 15.59 15.14
CA GLY A 702 13.79 14.36 14.94
C GLY A 702 15.23 14.39 15.47
N THR A 703 15.73 15.56 15.88
CA THR A 703 17.13 15.72 16.30
C THR A 703 17.34 15.20 17.72
N LEU A 704 18.37 14.37 17.91
CA LEU A 704 18.77 13.85 19.24
C LEU A 704 19.94 14.64 19.85
N ASP A 705 20.73 15.34 19.04
CA ASP A 705 21.87 16.14 19.51
C ASP A 705 21.45 17.55 19.93
N GLY A 706 21.83 17.95 21.14
CA GLY A 706 21.54 19.27 21.69
C GLY A 706 22.22 20.41 20.94
N VAL A 707 23.46 20.22 20.47
CA VAL A 707 24.21 21.27 19.74
C VAL A 707 23.59 21.53 18.38
N CYS A 708 23.22 20.46 17.66
CA CYS A 708 22.40 20.56 16.45
C CYS A 708 21.08 21.31 16.72
N ALA A 709 20.37 20.94 17.79
CA ALA A 709 19.09 21.55 18.14
C ALA A 709 19.21 23.06 18.44
N ALA A 710 20.27 23.50 19.12
CA ALA A 710 20.56 24.91 19.34
C ALA A 710 20.81 25.66 18.02
N SER A 711 21.59 25.07 17.12
CA SER A 711 21.87 25.68 15.81
C SER A 711 20.58 25.85 14.98
N ILE A 712 19.74 24.81 14.90
CA ILE A 712 18.44 24.84 14.21
C ILE A 712 17.55 25.92 14.81
N TYR A 713 17.47 25.99 16.15
CA TYR A 713 16.68 27.00 16.85
C TYR A 713 17.18 28.42 16.57
N SER A 714 18.49 28.65 16.53
CA SER A 714 19.05 29.97 16.19
C SER A 714 18.69 30.40 14.76
N THR A 715 18.67 29.47 13.80
CA THR A 715 18.20 29.75 12.43
C THR A 715 16.70 30.06 12.41
N ILE A 716 15.88 29.33 13.18
CA ILE A 716 14.44 29.66 13.33
C ILE A 716 14.25 31.07 13.87
N GLN A 717 15.04 31.50 14.87
CA GLN A 717 14.97 32.86 15.40
C GLN A 717 15.37 33.91 14.36
N SER A 718 16.45 33.68 13.60
CA SER A 718 16.87 34.59 12.53
C SER A 718 15.78 34.74 11.45
N LEU A 719 15.20 33.62 11.02
CA LEU A 719 14.06 33.61 10.09
C LEU A 719 12.83 34.32 10.67
N SER A 720 12.59 34.21 11.98
CA SER A 720 11.51 34.92 12.66
C SER A 720 11.66 36.44 12.62
N ASP A 721 12.89 36.95 12.71
CA ASP A 721 13.14 38.38 12.58
C ASP A 721 13.00 38.85 11.12
N LYS A 722 13.38 38.00 10.15
CA LYS A 722 13.13 38.24 8.72
C LYS A 722 11.65 38.26 8.34
N LEU A 723 10.80 37.46 9.00
CA LEU A 723 9.34 37.50 8.81
C LEU A 723 8.78 38.90 9.07
N ALA A 724 9.27 39.60 10.09
CA ALA A 724 8.82 40.95 10.43
C ALA A 724 9.21 42.00 9.38
N THR A 725 10.25 41.74 8.58
CA THR A 725 10.78 42.67 7.57
C THR A 725 10.42 42.31 6.13
N SER A 726 9.85 41.12 5.89
CA SER A 726 9.50 40.62 4.54
C SER A 726 8.27 41.32 3.95
N MET A 727 8.12 41.24 2.61
CA MET A 727 7.01 41.87 1.88
C MET A 727 5.65 41.44 2.43
N ALA A 728 4.70 42.39 2.51
CA ALA A 728 3.34 42.14 2.99
C ALA A 728 2.63 41.09 2.12
N PRO A 729 2.28 39.92 2.66
CA PRO A 729 1.66 38.84 1.91
C PRO A 729 0.15 39.06 1.72
N ASP A 730 -0.43 38.32 0.77
CA ASP A 730 -1.88 38.27 0.58
C ASP A 730 -2.56 37.59 1.79
N PRO A 731 -3.51 38.26 2.48
CA PRO A 731 -4.20 37.68 3.63
C PRO A 731 -4.95 36.38 3.30
N HIS A 732 -5.36 36.17 2.03
CA HIS A 732 -5.95 34.91 1.60
C HIS A 732 -4.96 33.75 1.65
N GLN A 733 -3.75 33.94 1.14
CA GLN A 733 -2.71 32.92 1.13
C GLN A 733 -2.23 32.59 2.55
N GLN A 734 -2.17 33.58 3.44
CA GLN A 734 -1.87 33.36 4.85
C GLN A 734 -2.98 32.56 5.55
N ALA A 735 -4.25 32.89 5.32
CA ALA A 735 -5.37 32.14 5.89
C ALA A 735 -5.38 30.67 5.40
N ASP A 736 -5.05 30.44 4.12
CA ASP A 736 -4.89 29.10 3.55
C ASP A 736 -3.73 28.33 4.18
N ALA A 737 -2.58 28.99 4.32
CA ALA A 737 -1.39 28.44 4.97
C ALA A 737 -1.68 28.00 6.41
N ILE A 738 -2.36 28.85 7.19
CA ILE A 738 -2.77 28.56 8.57
C ILE A 738 -3.74 27.37 8.59
N GLN A 739 -4.80 27.39 7.79
CA GLN A 739 -5.80 26.32 7.78
C GLN A 739 -5.21 24.97 7.33
N LEU A 740 -4.31 24.98 6.34
CA LEU A 740 -3.54 23.81 5.92
C LEU A 740 -2.64 23.30 7.05
N PHE A 741 -1.92 24.18 7.73
CA PHE A 741 -1.10 23.81 8.89
C PHE A 741 -1.93 23.16 9.99
N PHE A 742 -3.08 23.74 10.33
CA PHE A 742 -4.00 23.22 11.35
C PHE A 742 -4.52 21.83 10.97
N SER A 743 -5.07 21.68 9.76
CA SER A 743 -5.61 20.39 9.30
C SER A 743 -4.57 19.26 9.27
N ARG A 744 -3.29 19.57 9.08
CA ARG A 744 -2.21 18.58 8.99
C ARG A 744 -1.55 18.25 10.33
N PHE A 745 -1.17 19.26 11.11
CA PHE A 745 -0.29 19.09 12.27
C PHE A 745 -1.00 19.32 13.61
N TYR A 746 -2.14 20.01 13.59
CA TYR A 746 -2.85 20.42 14.79
C TYR A 746 -4.13 19.60 14.95
N THR A 747 -3.98 18.38 15.48
CA THR A 747 -5.09 17.44 15.69
C THR A 747 -5.07 16.92 17.13
N LEU A 748 -6.23 16.51 17.69
CA LEU A 748 -6.27 15.90 19.03
C LEU A 748 -5.46 14.59 19.06
N ARG A 749 -5.72 13.72 18.06
CA ARG A 749 -5.25 12.33 17.92
C ARG A 749 -3.72 12.13 17.87
N ARG A 750 -2.93 13.19 17.74
CA ARG A 750 -1.46 13.17 17.79
C ARG A 750 -1.00 14.32 18.67
N SER A 751 -0.04 14.09 19.57
CA SER A 751 0.60 15.20 20.29
C SER A 751 1.38 16.04 19.28
N THR A 752 0.88 17.23 18.97
CA THR A 752 1.56 18.16 18.06
C THR A 752 2.93 18.47 18.64
N PRO A 753 4.06 18.15 17.97
CA PRO A 753 5.38 18.37 18.55
C PRO A 753 5.60 19.84 18.95
N ALA A 754 6.30 20.07 20.07
CA ALA A 754 6.57 21.42 20.59
C ALA A 754 7.15 22.41 19.54
N PRO A 755 8.06 21.99 18.62
CA PRO A 755 8.54 22.85 17.54
C PRO A 755 7.45 23.41 16.63
N PHE A 756 6.44 22.61 16.29
CA PHE A 756 5.34 23.06 15.42
C PHE A 756 4.40 24.03 16.15
N ARG A 757 4.14 23.81 17.45
CA ARG A 757 3.39 24.78 18.28
C ARG A 757 4.12 26.12 18.37
N HIS A 758 5.45 26.09 18.48
CA HIS A 758 6.26 27.30 18.46
C HIS A 758 6.19 28.03 17.11
N ALA A 759 6.29 27.31 15.98
CA ALA A 759 6.13 27.92 14.65
C ALA A 759 4.79 28.67 14.49
N LEU A 760 3.71 28.10 15.00
CA LEU A 760 2.40 28.74 15.01
C LEU A 760 2.36 30.01 15.88
N ARG A 761 2.96 29.97 17.09
CA ARG A 761 3.10 31.17 17.94
C ARG A 761 3.94 32.26 17.29
N LEU A 762 5.04 31.90 16.63
CA LEU A 762 5.86 32.84 15.86
C LEU A 762 5.03 33.52 14.76
N MET A 763 4.15 32.77 14.10
CA MET A 763 3.23 33.31 13.09
C MET A 763 2.28 34.33 13.68
N ALA A 764 1.57 33.97 14.73
CA ALA A 764 0.62 34.85 15.38
C ALA A 764 1.27 36.12 15.95
N THR A 765 2.50 36.05 16.47
CA THR A 765 3.19 37.18 17.11
C THR A 765 3.90 38.13 16.13
N LYS A 766 4.42 37.61 15.02
CA LYS A 766 5.22 38.41 14.06
C LYS A 766 4.37 39.03 12.93
N MET A 767 3.11 38.64 12.78
CA MET A 767 2.17 39.29 11.86
C MET A 767 1.82 40.73 12.32
N SER A 768 1.59 41.63 11.36
CA SER A 768 1.08 42.98 11.66
C SER A 768 -0.39 42.94 12.09
N ALA A 769 -0.81 43.86 12.96
CA ALA A 769 -2.20 43.90 13.45
C ALA A 769 -3.26 44.00 12.33
N GLY A 770 -2.95 44.70 11.23
CA GLY A 770 -3.82 44.81 10.06
C GLY A 770 -4.01 43.47 9.33
N SER A 771 -2.91 42.81 8.95
CA SER A 771 -2.92 41.48 8.32
C SER A 771 -3.59 40.43 9.21
N LEU A 772 -3.37 40.52 10.52
CA LEU A 772 -4.03 39.65 11.49
C LEU A 772 -5.55 39.82 11.49
N THR A 773 -6.04 41.06 11.47
CA THR A 773 -7.48 41.34 11.42
C THR A 773 -8.11 40.79 10.14
N ASP A 774 -7.42 40.92 9.00
CA ASP A 774 -7.91 40.41 7.72
C ASP A 774 -7.95 38.87 7.69
N VAL A 775 -6.91 38.21 8.19
CA VAL A 775 -6.88 36.75 8.35
C VAL A 775 -7.99 36.26 9.28
N MET A 776 -8.22 36.93 10.40
CA MET A 776 -9.30 36.58 11.35
C MET A 776 -10.68 36.72 10.71
N ARG A 777 -10.95 37.79 9.93
CA ARG A 777 -12.21 37.95 9.17
C ARG A 777 -12.36 36.88 8.08
N LEU A 778 -11.29 36.48 7.40
CA LEU A 778 -11.33 35.41 6.41
C LEU A 778 -11.62 34.04 7.04
N LEU A 779 -11.03 33.74 8.19
CA LEU A 779 -11.34 32.53 8.94
C LEU A 779 -12.79 32.54 9.47
N GLN A 780 -13.30 33.71 9.91
CA GLN A 780 -14.70 33.88 10.29
C GLN A 780 -15.65 33.59 9.13
N SER A 781 -15.41 34.15 7.95
CA SER A 781 -16.28 33.93 6.77
C SER A 781 -16.30 32.46 6.34
N ARG A 782 -15.16 31.77 6.44
CA ARG A 782 -15.04 30.33 6.20
C ARG A 782 -15.83 29.52 7.22
N ALA A 783 -15.72 29.84 8.52
CA ALA A 783 -16.48 29.18 9.57
C ALA A 783 -18.00 29.35 9.37
N LEU A 784 -18.45 30.56 9.04
CA LEU A 784 -19.86 30.85 8.71
C LEU A 784 -20.35 30.06 7.48
N SER A 785 -19.52 29.96 6.44
CA SER A 785 -19.85 29.20 5.22
C SER A 785 -19.95 27.69 5.45
N ALA A 786 -19.16 27.17 6.40
CA ALA A 786 -19.22 25.77 6.79
C ALA A 786 -20.50 25.46 7.58
N GLN A 787 -20.90 26.35 8.50
CA GLN A 787 -22.13 26.25 9.27
C GLN A 787 -23.39 26.31 8.38
N SER A 788 -23.42 27.19 7.37
CA SER A 788 -24.59 27.34 6.49
C SER A 788 -24.81 26.16 5.54
N ARG A 789 -23.74 25.53 5.04
CA ARG A 789 -23.82 24.31 4.22
C ARG A 789 -24.33 23.10 5.00
N GLN A 790 -24.06 23.07 6.32
CA GLN A 790 -24.54 22.03 7.23
C GLN A 790 -26.05 22.18 7.47
N ALA A 791 -26.52 23.39 7.78
CA ALA A 791 -27.94 23.69 7.97
C ALA A 791 -28.81 23.39 6.73
N ALA A 792 -28.25 23.44 5.52
CA ALA A 792 -28.93 23.06 4.28
C ALA A 792 -29.05 21.53 4.08
N ARG A 793 -28.21 20.72 4.76
CA ARG A 793 -28.26 19.25 4.74
C ARG A 793 -29.19 18.67 5.82
N ASP A 794 -29.38 19.37 6.93
CA ASP A 794 -30.23 18.96 8.06
C ASP A 794 -31.75 19.01 7.81
N GLY A 795 -32.20 19.25 6.57
CA GLY A 795 -33.62 19.23 6.19
C GLY A 795 -34.27 17.83 6.10
N ALA A 796 -33.53 16.75 6.40
CA ALA A 796 -34.04 15.38 6.43
C ALA A 796 -34.17 14.88 7.90
N PRO A 797 -35.23 14.13 8.25
CA PRO A 797 -35.50 13.77 9.65
C PRO A 797 -34.52 12.69 10.13
N GLY A 798 -33.46 13.14 10.80
CA GLY A 798 -32.43 12.31 11.44
C GLY A 798 -31.10 13.05 11.66
N GLY A 799 -31.14 14.37 11.85
CA GLY A 799 -30.00 15.28 11.69
C GLY A 799 -28.85 15.07 12.68
N SER A 800 -27.64 14.94 12.13
CA SER A 800 -26.38 15.07 12.85
C SER A 800 -26.14 16.54 13.22
N SER A 801 -25.58 16.77 14.40
CA SER A 801 -25.35 18.11 14.98
C SER A 801 -24.42 18.99 14.11
N PRO A 802 -24.41 20.34 14.27
CA PRO A 802 -23.88 21.33 13.32
C PRO A 802 -22.34 21.37 13.06
N LEU A 803 -21.63 20.27 13.31
CA LEU A 803 -20.21 20.32 13.71
C LEU A 803 -19.26 19.41 12.89
N GLU A 804 -19.75 18.73 11.85
CA GLU A 804 -18.93 17.84 11.00
C GLU A 804 -17.85 18.59 10.18
N ASN A 805 -17.92 19.92 10.07
CA ASN A 805 -16.88 20.78 9.46
C ASN A 805 -16.00 21.52 10.50
N GLY A 806 -15.71 20.88 11.63
CA GLY A 806 -15.03 21.49 12.79
C GLY A 806 -13.62 22.08 12.59
N SER A 807 -12.97 21.92 11.43
CA SER A 807 -11.57 22.38 11.23
C SER A 807 -11.44 23.91 11.10
N ALA A 808 -12.35 24.58 10.39
CA ALA A 808 -12.28 26.03 10.18
C ALA A 808 -12.61 26.80 11.47
N PHE A 809 -13.63 26.35 12.21
CA PHE A 809 -14.00 26.94 13.50
C PHE A 809 -12.93 26.68 14.56
N ALA A 810 -12.36 25.48 14.62
CA ALA A 810 -11.23 25.20 15.51
C ALA A 810 -10.01 26.08 15.20
N THR A 811 -9.68 26.24 13.91
CA THR A 811 -8.60 27.13 13.46
C THR A 811 -8.83 28.56 13.93
N LEU A 812 -10.07 29.05 13.81
CA LEU A 812 -10.44 30.40 14.26
C LEU A 812 -10.27 30.55 15.79
N LEU A 813 -10.71 29.57 16.58
CA LEU A 813 -10.61 29.61 18.05
C LEU A 813 -9.16 29.58 18.53
N VAL A 814 -8.32 28.70 17.95
CA VAL A 814 -6.90 28.63 18.34
C VAL A 814 -6.16 29.90 17.95
N MET A 815 -6.40 30.44 16.74
CA MET A 815 -5.83 31.73 16.35
C MET A 815 -6.30 32.86 17.27
N SER A 816 -7.57 32.89 17.67
CA SER A 816 -8.09 33.87 18.63
C SER A 816 -7.35 33.83 19.97
N SER A 817 -7.07 32.62 20.48
CA SER A 817 -6.34 32.38 21.74
C SER A 817 -4.87 32.80 21.69
N LEU A 818 -4.21 32.62 20.55
CA LEU A 818 -2.84 33.07 20.36
C LEU A 818 -2.75 34.59 20.23
N VAL A 819 -3.76 35.19 19.61
CA VAL A 819 -3.81 36.63 19.35
C VAL A 819 -4.26 37.43 20.57
N SER A 820 -5.11 36.87 21.44
CA SER A 820 -5.51 37.53 22.70
C SER A 820 -4.33 37.77 23.66
N GLN A 821 -3.22 37.03 23.49
CA GLN A 821 -2.00 37.22 24.27
C GLN A 821 -1.20 38.47 23.82
N ARG A 822 -1.59 39.13 22.72
CA ARG A 822 -0.92 40.31 22.21
C ARG A 822 -1.51 41.60 22.79
N PRO A 823 -0.68 42.55 23.24
CA PRO A 823 -1.15 43.82 23.79
C PRO A 823 -1.67 44.79 22.71
N ASP A 824 -1.27 44.62 21.44
CA ASP A 824 -1.58 45.51 20.33
C ASP A 824 -2.85 45.12 19.55
N TYR A 825 -3.51 44.03 19.94
CA TYR A 825 -4.73 43.53 19.30
C TYR A 825 -5.80 43.22 20.35
N SER A 826 -7.01 43.74 20.16
CA SER A 826 -8.15 43.49 21.06
C SER A 826 -9.28 42.81 20.31
N LEU A 827 -9.69 41.63 20.78
CA LEU A 827 -10.86 40.92 20.27
C LEU A 827 -12.17 41.70 20.49
N GLN A 828 -12.23 42.55 21.53
CA GLN A 828 -13.40 43.35 21.86
C GLN A 828 -13.58 44.57 20.94
N ALA A 829 -12.57 44.92 20.13
CA ALA A 829 -12.65 46.06 19.23
C ALA A 829 -13.64 45.83 18.07
N ASP A 830 -13.85 44.58 17.65
CA ASP A 830 -14.85 44.20 16.65
C ASP A 830 -16.02 43.50 17.34
N VAL A 831 -17.06 44.29 17.65
CA VAL A 831 -18.26 43.82 18.38
C VAL A 831 -18.95 42.67 17.64
N THR A 832 -19.00 42.73 16.30
CA THR A 832 -19.71 41.73 15.49
C THR A 832 -18.97 40.40 15.47
N PHE A 833 -17.65 40.45 15.36
CA PHE A 833 -16.78 39.29 15.44
C PHE A 833 -16.82 38.67 16.84
N PHE A 834 -16.76 39.50 17.88
CA PHE A 834 -16.79 39.09 19.27
C PHE A 834 -18.11 38.40 19.64
N ASP A 835 -19.26 38.95 19.24
CA ASP A 835 -20.57 38.35 19.49
C ASP A 835 -20.73 37.00 18.77
N PHE A 836 -20.24 36.89 17.53
CA PHE A 836 -20.22 35.64 16.79
C PHE A 836 -19.38 34.57 17.51
N LEU A 837 -18.13 34.90 17.87
CA LEU A 837 -17.25 33.99 18.60
C LEU A 837 -17.90 33.55 19.91
N ARG A 838 -18.45 34.49 20.68
CA ARG A 838 -19.11 34.19 21.96
C ARG A 838 -20.27 33.21 21.76
N HIS A 839 -21.17 33.48 20.83
CA HIS A 839 -22.34 32.62 20.57
C HIS A 839 -21.92 31.22 20.14
N SER A 840 -21.08 31.11 19.11
CA SER A 840 -20.65 29.81 18.57
C SER A 840 -19.84 28.99 19.58
N THR A 841 -19.06 29.64 20.43
CA THR A 841 -18.29 28.93 21.46
C THR A 841 -19.20 28.39 22.58
N MET A 842 -20.20 29.16 23.02
CA MET A 842 -21.20 28.68 23.99
C MET A 842 -22.01 27.51 23.45
N GLU A 843 -22.42 27.59 22.19
CA GLU A 843 -23.14 26.50 21.52
C GLU A 843 -22.28 25.24 21.46
N ALA A 844 -21.03 25.36 21.00
CA ALA A 844 -20.09 24.25 20.96
C ALA A 844 -19.83 23.64 22.36
N GLN A 845 -19.69 24.47 23.40
CA GLN A 845 -19.55 23.98 24.78
C GLN A 845 -20.75 23.15 25.21
N ARG A 846 -21.98 23.63 24.96
CA ARG A 846 -23.21 22.88 25.31
C ARG A 846 -23.30 21.57 24.55
N THR A 847 -23.03 21.58 23.25
CA THR A 847 -23.10 20.38 22.40
C THR A 847 -22.05 19.34 22.81
N VAL A 848 -20.80 19.77 23.02
CA VAL A 848 -19.72 18.84 23.42
C VAL A 848 -19.93 18.34 24.84
N THR A 849 -20.39 19.18 25.77
CA THR A 849 -20.70 18.74 27.15
C THR A 849 -21.81 17.69 27.16
N ALA A 850 -22.90 17.92 26.41
CA ALA A 850 -23.96 16.92 26.27
C ALA A 850 -23.47 15.61 25.64
N ALA A 851 -22.58 15.68 24.63
CA ALA A 851 -22.00 14.49 24.03
C ALA A 851 -21.11 13.69 25.00
N LEU A 852 -20.40 14.37 25.91
CA LEU A 852 -19.62 13.75 26.99
C LEU A 852 -20.52 13.16 28.10
N ASP A 853 -21.77 13.60 28.23
CA ASP A 853 -22.73 13.06 29.20
C ASP A 853 -23.48 11.81 28.66
N ASP A 854 -23.70 11.70 27.35
CA ASP A 854 -24.62 10.73 26.74
C ASP A 854 -23.95 9.46 26.12
N ASP A 855 -22.68 9.14 26.40
CA ASP A 855 -21.95 7.96 25.84
C ASP A 855 -21.94 7.90 24.28
N HIS A 856 -22.27 9.01 23.59
CA HIS A 856 -22.33 9.07 22.12
C HIS A 856 -20.92 9.17 21.50
N ARG A 857 -20.80 8.81 20.20
CA ARG A 857 -19.52 8.76 19.48
C ARG A 857 -18.89 10.16 19.34
N MET A 858 -17.87 10.44 20.16
CA MET A 858 -17.03 11.66 20.12
C MET A 858 -16.23 11.87 18.82
N SER A 859 -16.30 10.96 17.84
CA SER A 859 -15.56 11.05 16.57
C SER A 859 -15.91 12.31 15.78
N ASP A 860 -17.17 12.73 15.85
CA ASP A 860 -17.73 13.78 15.00
C ASP A 860 -17.46 15.20 15.56
N HIS A 861 -17.06 15.30 16.84
CA HIS A 861 -16.85 16.57 17.54
C HIS A 861 -15.37 16.90 17.84
N SER A 862 -14.43 16.09 17.34
CA SER A 862 -13.00 16.25 17.63
C SER A 862 -12.42 17.62 17.25
N GLY A 863 -12.92 18.24 16.17
CA GLY A 863 -12.53 19.60 15.77
C GLY A 863 -12.97 20.66 16.80
N ALA A 864 -14.23 20.67 17.22
CA ALA A 864 -14.67 21.64 18.24
C ALA A 864 -14.03 21.38 19.59
N LEU A 865 -13.89 20.13 20.01
CA LEU A 865 -13.21 19.81 21.27
C LEU A 865 -11.80 20.40 21.29
N LEU A 866 -11.06 20.30 20.17
CA LEU A 866 -9.74 20.92 20.02
C LEU A 866 -9.81 22.45 20.12
N GLY A 867 -10.72 23.08 19.39
CA GLY A 867 -10.89 24.54 19.44
C GLY A 867 -11.29 25.07 20.82
N LEU A 868 -12.17 24.36 21.54
CA LEU A 868 -12.63 24.71 22.88
C LEU A 868 -11.52 24.62 23.92
N VAL A 869 -10.75 23.54 23.89
CA VAL A 869 -9.60 23.35 24.78
C VAL A 869 -8.55 24.43 24.56
N GLU A 870 -8.30 24.79 23.30
CA GLU A 870 -7.26 25.76 22.97
C GLU A 870 -7.68 27.21 23.20
N SER A 871 -8.97 27.48 23.34
CA SER A 871 -9.52 28.82 23.55
C SER A 871 -9.74 29.20 25.01
N HIS A 872 -9.22 28.43 25.98
CA HIS A 872 -9.43 28.69 27.40
C HIS A 872 -9.09 30.12 27.82
N THR A 873 -7.95 30.67 27.36
CA THR A 873 -7.57 32.07 27.67
C THR A 873 -8.58 33.09 27.14
N SER A 874 -9.02 32.95 25.89
CA SER A 874 -10.07 33.80 25.29
C SER A 874 -11.45 33.59 25.94
N LEU A 875 -11.74 32.39 26.42
CA LEU A 875 -12.98 32.02 27.11
C LEU A 875 -13.08 32.64 28.50
N CYS A 876 -11.96 32.75 29.22
CA CYS A 876 -11.92 33.47 30.50
C CYS A 876 -12.26 34.95 30.34
N ASP A 877 -11.86 35.58 29.22
CA ASP A 877 -12.19 36.97 28.90
C ASP A 877 -13.66 37.17 28.50
N LEU A 878 -14.35 36.09 28.08
CA LEU A 878 -15.77 36.11 27.70
C LEU A 878 -16.73 36.12 28.91
N GLY A 879 -16.24 35.97 30.14
CA GLY A 879 -17.00 36.19 31.38
C GLY A 879 -17.88 35.01 31.86
N GLU A 880 -17.93 33.91 31.11
CA GLU A 880 -18.83 32.77 31.37
C GLU A 880 -18.11 31.61 32.09
N LYS A 881 -17.78 31.81 33.36
CA LYS A 881 -17.01 30.83 34.16
C LYS A 881 -17.77 29.54 34.45
N ASP A 882 -19.09 29.60 34.59
CA ASP A 882 -19.91 28.46 35.04
C ASP A 882 -20.05 27.38 33.95
N LEU A 883 -20.29 27.79 32.70
CA LEU A 883 -20.37 26.87 31.55
C LEU A 883 -19.02 26.19 31.29
N PHE A 884 -17.93 26.94 31.41
CA PHE A 884 -16.59 26.40 31.25
C PHE A 884 -16.25 25.40 32.38
N GLN A 885 -16.60 25.73 33.63
CA GLN A 885 -16.44 24.79 34.75
C GLN A 885 -17.19 23.48 34.51
N SER A 886 -18.45 23.55 34.08
CA SER A 886 -19.26 22.37 33.75
C SER A 886 -18.61 21.52 32.65
N PHE A 887 -18.10 22.16 31.60
CA PHE A 887 -17.40 21.48 30.50
C PHE A 887 -16.14 20.75 30.99
N VAL A 888 -15.29 21.41 31.79
CA VAL A 888 -14.06 20.80 32.32
C VAL A 888 -14.38 19.64 33.25
N THR A 889 -15.40 19.75 34.10
CA THR A 889 -15.84 18.65 34.97
C THR A 889 -16.35 17.45 34.17
N ALA A 890 -17.14 17.68 33.12
CA ALA A 890 -17.58 16.61 32.23
C ALA A 890 -16.40 15.94 31.50
N LEU A 891 -15.43 16.74 31.04
CA LEU A 891 -14.21 16.26 30.37
C LEU A 891 -13.35 15.38 31.30
N VAL A 892 -13.16 15.80 32.55
CA VAL A 892 -12.41 15.03 33.57
C VAL A 892 -13.12 13.71 33.88
N ARG A 893 -14.45 13.74 34.04
CA ARG A 893 -15.26 12.55 34.28
C ARG A 893 -15.15 11.54 33.14
N GLU A 894 -15.22 11.99 31.89
CA GLU A 894 -15.09 11.11 30.73
C GLU A 894 -13.65 10.58 30.55
N ALA A 895 -12.63 11.44 30.78
CA ALA A 895 -11.23 11.05 30.66
C ALA A 895 -10.81 9.93 31.63
N PHE A 896 -11.35 9.92 32.85
CA PHE A 896 -10.99 8.93 33.87
C PHE A 896 -12.04 7.83 34.07
N GLY A 897 -13.32 8.14 33.92
CA GLY A 897 -14.46 7.24 34.17
C GLY A 897 -15.23 6.78 32.93
N GLY A 898 -14.91 7.27 31.73
CA GLY A 898 -15.60 6.92 30.49
C GLY A 898 -15.45 5.44 30.10
N LYS A 899 -16.50 4.88 29.49
CA LYS A 899 -16.53 3.46 29.03
C LYS A 899 -16.07 3.29 27.58
N GLY A 900 -16.17 4.33 26.75
CA GLY A 900 -15.73 4.30 25.36
C GLY A 900 -14.23 4.59 25.23
N GLU A 901 -13.45 3.64 24.72
CA GLU A 901 -11.99 3.80 24.57
C GLU A 901 -11.60 5.00 23.68
N GLU A 902 -12.32 5.23 22.56
CA GLU A 902 -12.03 6.36 21.67
C GLU A 902 -12.36 7.73 22.31
N ALA A 903 -13.50 7.82 22.97
CA ALA A 903 -13.94 9.04 23.66
C ALA A 903 -13.02 9.36 24.84
N LYS A 904 -12.67 8.36 25.64
CA LYS A 904 -11.72 8.45 26.74
C LYS A 904 -10.35 8.94 26.28
N GLN A 905 -9.82 8.36 25.19
CA GLN A 905 -8.53 8.77 24.65
C GLN A 905 -8.55 10.22 24.13
N ALA A 906 -9.59 10.62 23.40
CA ALA A 906 -9.75 11.99 22.92
C ALA A 906 -9.90 13.00 24.08
N SER A 907 -10.66 12.65 25.11
CA SER A 907 -10.84 13.44 26.33
C SER A 907 -9.55 13.58 27.13
N LEU A 908 -8.74 12.52 27.22
CA LEU A 908 -7.40 12.57 27.84
C LEU A 908 -6.46 13.52 27.07
N GLU A 909 -6.41 13.42 25.74
CA GLU A 909 -5.58 14.28 24.89
C GLU A 909 -6.01 15.75 24.91
N ALA A 910 -7.32 15.99 25.04
CA ALA A 910 -7.93 17.29 25.25
C ALA A 910 -7.54 17.85 26.64
N LEU A 911 -7.67 17.04 27.69
CA LEU A 911 -7.34 17.45 29.06
C LEU A 911 -5.85 17.79 29.21
N GLU A 912 -4.95 17.04 28.57
CA GLU A 912 -3.50 17.32 28.59
C GLU A 912 -3.19 18.70 28.01
N ARG A 913 -3.83 19.05 26.89
CA ARG A 913 -3.67 20.36 26.23
C ARG A 913 -4.26 21.48 27.06
N LEU A 914 -5.42 21.25 27.67
CA LEU A 914 -6.07 22.25 28.52
C LEU A 914 -5.17 22.59 29.71
N VAL A 915 -4.66 21.57 30.40
CA VAL A 915 -3.73 21.74 31.53
C VAL A 915 -2.44 22.42 31.08
N ALA A 916 -1.96 22.21 29.86
CA ALA A 916 -0.77 22.91 29.38
C ALA A 916 -0.93 24.44 29.28
N GLN A 917 -2.16 24.97 29.19
CA GLN A 917 -2.41 26.42 29.11
C GLN A 917 -2.32 27.12 30.47
N ASP A 918 -2.91 26.52 31.52
CA ASP A 918 -2.76 26.95 32.91
C ASP A 918 -2.44 25.75 33.81
N PRO A 919 -1.17 25.32 33.86
CA PRO A 919 -0.79 24.11 34.56
C PRO A 919 -1.10 24.16 36.06
N GLN A 920 -0.90 25.30 36.70
CA GLN A 920 -1.06 25.41 38.15
C GLN A 920 -2.55 25.52 38.54
N GLY A 921 -3.31 26.38 37.87
CA GLY A 921 -4.71 26.62 38.20
C GLY A 921 -5.59 25.40 37.92
N LEU A 922 -5.43 24.76 36.77
CA LEU A 922 -6.25 23.61 36.38
C LEU A 922 -5.92 22.34 37.17
N LEU A 923 -4.63 22.07 37.44
CA LEU A 923 -4.26 20.93 38.28
C LEU A 923 -4.81 21.09 39.70
N SER A 924 -4.66 22.26 40.31
CA SER A 924 -5.11 22.47 41.69
C SER A 924 -6.63 22.50 41.83
N THR A 925 -7.35 23.03 40.84
CA THR A 925 -8.80 23.20 40.91
C THR A 925 -9.55 21.92 40.60
N TYR A 926 -9.16 21.19 39.54
CA TYR A 926 -9.91 20.03 39.05
C TYR A 926 -9.22 18.72 39.42
N ILE A 927 -7.94 18.56 39.06
CA ILE A 927 -7.24 17.27 39.18
C ILE A 927 -6.96 16.89 40.64
N VAL A 928 -6.47 17.82 41.47
CA VAL A 928 -6.22 17.58 42.90
C VAL A 928 -7.53 17.32 43.64
N THR A 929 -8.56 18.10 43.34
CA THR A 929 -9.89 17.95 43.94
C THR A 929 -10.47 16.56 43.64
N ASP A 930 -10.48 16.15 42.37
CA ASP A 930 -10.97 14.82 41.97
C ASP A 930 -10.10 13.68 42.48
N PHE A 931 -8.78 13.88 42.59
CA PHE A 931 -7.85 12.89 43.16
C PHE A 931 -8.18 12.55 44.62
N HIS A 932 -8.59 13.55 45.40
CA HIS A 932 -8.98 13.36 46.80
C HIS A 932 -10.42 12.83 46.93
N LEU A 933 -11.34 13.27 46.07
CA LEU A 933 -12.75 12.85 46.12
C LEU A 933 -12.99 11.43 45.58
N ASN A 934 -12.30 11.02 44.51
CA ASN A 934 -12.56 9.78 43.78
C ASN A 934 -11.34 8.84 43.85
N SER A 935 -11.37 7.87 44.76
CA SER A 935 -10.27 6.90 44.95
C SER A 935 -10.03 6.01 43.73
N GLU A 936 -11.06 5.75 42.92
CA GLU A 936 -10.98 4.97 41.68
C GLU A 936 -10.21 5.66 40.56
N TYR A 937 -10.20 7.01 40.54
CA TYR A 937 -9.53 7.79 39.49
C TYR A 937 -8.02 7.90 39.71
N ARG A 938 -7.54 7.64 40.93
CA ARG A 938 -6.14 7.87 41.32
C ARG A 938 -5.11 7.22 40.38
N PRO A 939 -5.23 5.93 39.98
CA PRO A 939 -4.26 5.34 39.05
C PRO A 939 -4.32 5.98 37.65
N TYR A 940 -5.51 6.32 37.16
CA TYR A 940 -5.70 6.96 35.85
C TYR A 940 -5.16 8.39 35.83
N ILE A 941 -5.33 9.14 36.92
CA ILE A 941 -4.73 10.48 37.09
C ILE A 941 -3.21 10.37 37.05
N VAL A 942 -2.60 9.39 37.71
CA VAL A 942 -1.13 9.18 37.65
C VAL A 942 -0.65 8.84 36.23
N VAL A 943 -1.40 8.02 35.50
CA VAL A 943 -1.10 7.72 34.08
C VAL A 943 -1.24 8.97 33.20
N PHE A 944 -2.27 9.79 33.43
CA PHE A 944 -2.44 11.08 32.77
C PHE A 944 -1.26 12.02 33.03
N LEU A 945 -0.81 12.14 34.29
CA LEU A 945 0.35 12.96 34.64
C LEU A 945 1.63 12.45 33.95
N SER A 946 1.77 11.13 33.76
CA SER A 946 2.90 10.56 33.00
C SER A 946 2.87 10.98 31.53
N ARG A 947 1.69 10.95 30.91
CA ARG A 947 1.48 11.42 29.52
C ARG A 947 1.72 12.93 29.40
N PHE A 948 1.23 13.71 30.36
CA PHE A 948 1.45 15.16 30.42
C PHE A 948 2.95 15.51 30.50
N VAL A 949 3.70 14.86 31.39
CA VAL A 949 5.17 15.04 31.50
C VAL A 949 5.88 14.71 30.18
N LYS A 950 5.44 13.66 29.48
CA LYS A 950 6.02 13.24 28.20
C LYS A 950 5.74 14.25 27.06
N ASN A 951 4.50 14.74 26.98
CA ASN A 951 4.03 15.57 25.85
C ASN A 951 4.28 17.08 26.06
N PHE A 952 4.36 17.52 27.32
CA PHE A 952 4.51 18.90 27.76
C PHE A 952 5.55 19.03 28.89
N PRO A 953 6.83 18.68 28.62
CA PRO A 953 7.86 18.59 29.65
C PRO A 953 8.16 19.93 30.32
N TYR A 954 8.11 21.04 29.57
CA TYR A 954 8.33 22.36 30.14
C TYR A 954 7.19 22.79 31.06
N GLU A 955 5.96 22.65 30.61
CA GLU A 955 4.78 22.97 31.41
C GLU A 955 4.73 22.10 32.67
N ALA A 956 5.01 20.79 32.54
CA ALA A 956 5.12 19.87 33.66
C ALA A 956 6.25 20.26 34.64
N TYR A 957 7.41 20.69 34.14
CA TYR A 957 8.51 21.22 34.95
C TYR A 957 8.05 22.36 35.86
N THR A 958 7.24 23.29 35.34
CA THR A 958 6.80 24.46 36.13
C THR A 958 5.91 24.12 37.32
N VAL A 959 5.22 22.97 37.28
CA VAL A 959 4.26 22.52 38.30
C VAL A 959 4.61 21.16 38.91
N PHE A 960 5.83 20.67 38.69
CA PHE A 960 6.19 19.31 39.08
C PHE A 960 6.11 19.10 40.60
N SER A 961 6.26 20.14 41.42
CA SER A 961 6.01 20.03 42.86
C SER A 961 4.57 19.60 43.17
N THR A 962 3.59 20.17 42.46
CA THR A 962 2.18 19.77 42.63
C THR A 962 1.95 18.34 42.13
N ILE A 963 2.58 17.95 41.02
CA ILE A 963 2.56 16.56 40.51
C ILE A 963 3.14 15.60 41.57
N ALA A 964 4.28 15.95 42.17
CA ALA A 964 4.92 15.17 43.22
C ALA A 964 4.03 15.01 44.45
N ASP A 965 3.42 16.10 44.93
CA ASP A 965 2.53 16.07 46.08
C ASP A 965 1.29 15.20 45.83
N ILE A 966 0.73 15.19 44.61
CA ILE A 966 -0.38 14.31 44.21
C ILE A 966 0.02 12.84 44.36
N PHE A 967 1.08 12.39 43.69
CA PHE A 967 1.38 10.96 43.72
C PHE A 967 1.93 10.50 45.08
N VAL A 968 2.65 11.36 45.82
CA VAL A 968 3.15 11.08 47.17
C VAL A 968 2.00 11.01 48.18
N SER A 969 1.04 11.94 48.13
CA SER A 969 -0.15 11.86 49.01
C SER A 969 -0.96 10.58 48.76
N GLY A 970 -1.12 10.17 47.50
CA GLY A 970 -1.75 8.90 47.18
C GLY A 970 -1.00 7.69 47.71
N LEU A 971 0.34 7.70 47.75
CA LEU A 971 1.15 6.63 48.35
C LEU A 971 0.93 6.52 49.88
N SER A 972 0.76 7.65 50.57
CA SER A 972 0.45 7.68 52.01
C SER A 972 -0.91 7.04 52.33
N ASP A 973 -1.90 7.27 51.46
CA ASP A 973 -3.27 6.76 51.60
C ASP A 973 -3.42 5.25 51.32
N LEU A 974 -2.41 4.60 50.73
CA LEU A 974 -2.47 3.17 50.36
C LEU A 974 -2.51 2.23 51.57
N SER A 975 -2.19 2.72 52.77
CA SER A 975 -2.21 1.92 53.99
C SER A 975 -3.58 1.29 54.31
N SER A 976 -4.68 1.84 53.76
CA SER A 976 -6.05 1.36 53.92
C SER A 976 -6.69 0.76 52.65
N ALA A 977 -5.95 0.68 51.53
CA ALA A 977 -6.49 0.24 50.23
C ALA A 977 -6.40 -1.29 50.02
N SER A 978 -7.19 -1.83 49.08
CA SER A 978 -7.10 -3.25 48.70
C SER A 978 -5.73 -3.56 48.08
N LYS A 979 -5.25 -4.82 48.20
CA LYS A 979 -3.96 -5.23 47.65
C LYS A 979 -3.87 -5.01 46.13
N ASP A 980 -4.96 -5.24 45.41
CA ASP A 980 -4.99 -5.10 43.95
C ASP A 980 -4.93 -3.63 43.54
N THR A 981 -5.71 -2.75 44.18
CA THR A 981 -5.67 -1.29 43.94
C THR A 981 -4.30 -0.70 44.25
N ALA A 982 -3.66 -1.14 45.34
CA ALA A 982 -2.31 -0.70 45.70
C ALA A 982 -1.27 -1.14 44.66
N SER A 983 -1.40 -2.36 44.11
CA SER A 983 -0.49 -2.85 43.06
C SER A 983 -0.57 -2.01 41.78
N ILE A 984 -1.78 -1.70 41.31
CA ILE A 984 -2.02 -0.91 40.10
C ILE A 984 -1.47 0.51 40.27
N TYR A 985 -1.69 1.12 41.42
CA TYR A 985 -1.18 2.45 41.72
C TYR A 985 0.35 2.47 41.78
N HIS A 986 1.00 1.47 42.41
CA HIS A 986 2.46 1.36 42.41
C HIS A 986 3.06 1.22 41.00
N VAL A 987 2.39 0.47 40.10
CA VAL A 987 2.81 0.36 38.70
C VAL A 987 2.69 1.72 38.00
N ALA A 988 1.56 2.43 38.17
CA ALA A 988 1.35 3.75 37.59
C ALA A 988 2.40 4.77 38.07
N VAL A 989 2.70 4.81 39.37
CA VAL A 989 3.73 5.70 39.93
C VAL A 989 5.12 5.33 39.41
N SER A 990 5.44 4.05 39.28
CA SER A 990 6.72 3.60 38.73
C SER A 990 6.91 4.05 37.28
N GLN A 991 5.83 3.99 36.48
CA GLN A 991 5.82 4.50 35.10
C GLN A 991 5.95 6.02 35.04
N LEU A 992 5.25 6.76 35.93
CA LEU A 992 5.41 8.21 36.03
C LEU A 992 6.86 8.59 36.36
N LEU A 993 7.48 7.92 37.33
CA LEU A 993 8.87 8.19 37.74
C LEU A 993 9.86 7.90 36.61
N SER A 994 9.68 6.81 35.85
CA SER A 994 10.59 6.49 34.73
C SER A 994 10.49 7.52 33.60
N VAL A 995 9.27 7.93 33.25
CA VAL A 995 9.03 8.98 32.24
C VAL A 995 9.57 10.33 32.72
N THR A 996 9.36 10.66 33.99
CA THR A 996 9.82 11.93 34.57
C THR A 996 11.34 12.01 34.58
N ALA A 997 12.04 10.98 35.07
CA ALA A 997 13.51 10.98 35.11
C ALA A 997 14.15 11.05 33.71
N ALA A 998 13.44 10.57 32.68
CA ALA A 998 13.90 10.66 31.29
C ALA A 998 13.56 12.01 30.62
N SER A 999 12.49 12.68 31.05
CA SER A 999 11.94 13.86 30.36
C SER A 999 12.25 15.19 31.07
N LEU A 1000 12.47 15.17 32.38
CA LEU A 1000 12.69 16.36 33.21
C LEU A 1000 14.07 16.33 33.88
N PRO A 1001 14.97 17.28 33.56
CA PRO A 1001 16.28 17.36 34.22
C PRO A 1001 16.20 17.74 35.70
N SER A 1002 15.10 18.35 36.14
CA SER A 1002 14.92 18.82 37.52
C SER A 1002 14.58 17.72 38.53
N VAL A 1003 14.46 16.46 38.08
CA VAL A 1003 14.03 15.34 38.90
C VAL A 1003 15.06 14.22 38.84
N SER A 1004 15.45 13.69 40.00
CA SER A 1004 16.41 12.59 40.09
C SER A 1004 16.02 11.56 41.13
N LEU A 1005 16.07 10.28 40.77
CA LEU A 1005 15.70 9.15 41.61
C LEU A 1005 16.94 8.36 42.05
N GLN A 1006 17.13 8.22 43.36
CA GLN A 1006 18.10 7.31 43.93
C GLN A 1006 17.47 5.93 44.14
N GLN A 1007 17.87 4.94 43.35
CA GLN A 1007 17.24 3.62 43.33
C GLN A 1007 17.38 2.83 44.65
N SER A 1008 18.53 2.94 45.33
CA SER A 1008 18.86 2.17 46.54
C SER A 1008 18.02 2.60 47.76
N LEU A 1009 17.84 3.90 47.95
CA LEU A 1009 17.10 4.47 49.09
C LEU A 1009 15.67 4.89 48.73
N ARG A 1010 15.29 4.77 47.46
CA ARG A 1010 14.01 5.27 46.91
C ARG A 1010 13.76 6.74 47.27
N HIS A 1011 14.82 7.56 47.24
CA HIS A 1011 14.70 9.00 47.40
C HIS A 1011 14.48 9.67 46.05
N LEU A 1012 13.54 10.61 45.99
CA LEU A 1012 13.27 11.44 44.84
C LEU A 1012 13.69 12.88 45.18
N ALA A 1013 14.68 13.42 44.48
CA ALA A 1013 15.00 14.85 44.57
C ALA A 1013 14.28 15.61 43.47
N VAL A 1014 13.63 16.70 43.84
CA VAL A 1014 12.86 17.57 42.94
C VAL A 1014 13.34 19.00 43.09
N GLY A 1015 13.83 19.57 42.00
CA GLY A 1015 14.13 21.00 41.87
C GLY A 1015 12.85 21.80 41.61
N ARG A 1016 12.68 22.90 42.35
CA ARG A 1016 11.49 23.75 42.28
C ARG A 1016 11.79 25.11 41.64
N ARG A 1017 10.71 25.76 41.21
CA ARG A 1017 10.74 27.11 40.63
C ARG A 1017 11.12 28.20 41.64
N ASP A 1018 10.93 27.96 42.94
CA ASP A 1018 11.36 28.86 44.02
C ASP A 1018 12.86 28.72 44.38
N GLY A 1019 13.63 27.96 43.59
CA GLY A 1019 15.06 27.74 43.81
C GLY A 1019 15.40 26.71 44.88
N LYS A 1020 14.39 26.05 45.47
CA LYS A 1020 14.59 24.99 46.45
C LYS A 1020 14.70 23.61 45.81
N VAL A 1021 15.37 22.70 46.52
CA VAL A 1021 15.32 21.27 46.25
C VAL A 1021 14.60 20.58 47.40
N VAL A 1022 13.61 19.77 47.07
CA VAL A 1022 12.85 18.93 48.02
C VAL A 1022 13.20 17.47 47.78
N VAL A 1023 13.52 16.75 48.85
CA VAL A 1023 13.82 15.31 48.79
C VAL A 1023 12.67 14.56 49.44
N TYR A 1024 12.03 13.69 48.67
CA TYR A 1024 10.93 12.83 49.11
C TYR A 1024 11.43 11.41 49.36
N ASN A 1025 10.93 10.76 50.40
CA ASN A 1025 11.09 9.33 50.61
C ASN A 1025 9.89 8.60 50.01
N MET A 1026 10.10 7.92 48.88
CA MET A 1026 9.02 7.25 48.15
C MET A 1026 8.49 6.00 48.88
N LYS A 1027 9.24 5.45 49.85
CA LYS A 1027 8.79 4.31 50.68
C LYS A 1027 7.92 4.77 51.85
N ALA A 1028 8.31 5.87 52.50
CA ALA A 1028 7.58 6.42 53.64
C ALA A 1028 6.51 7.44 53.24
N ALA A 1029 6.50 7.87 51.96
CA ALA A 1029 5.63 8.90 51.41
C ALA A 1029 5.69 10.24 52.18
N THR A 1030 6.89 10.61 52.62
CA THR A 1030 7.15 11.82 53.41
C THR A 1030 8.28 12.67 52.83
N ILE A 1031 8.27 13.96 53.15
CA ILE A 1031 9.37 14.88 52.84
C ILE A 1031 10.50 14.62 53.83
N VAL A 1032 11.69 14.33 53.30
CA VAL A 1032 12.91 14.09 54.08
C VAL A 1032 13.57 15.41 54.46
N THR A 1033 13.70 16.32 53.49
CA THR A 1033 14.31 17.63 53.67
C THR A 1033 14.00 18.56 52.50
N ALA A 1034 14.08 19.86 52.74
CA ALA A 1034 14.00 20.90 51.72
C ALA A 1034 15.03 21.99 52.03
N PHE A 1035 15.80 22.40 51.02
CA PHE A 1035 16.83 23.42 51.21
C PHE A 1035 16.89 24.37 50.01
N GLN A 1036 17.35 25.61 50.25
CA GLN A 1036 17.55 26.59 49.19
C GLN A 1036 18.83 26.26 48.44
N ALA A 1037 18.72 25.84 47.18
CA ALA A 1037 19.88 25.51 46.36
C ALA A 1037 20.35 26.75 45.57
N HIS A 1038 19.41 27.47 44.97
CA HIS A 1038 19.66 28.60 44.09
C HIS A 1038 18.67 29.74 44.35
N SER A 1039 18.97 30.98 43.97
CA SER A 1039 18.01 32.09 44.00
C SER A 1039 17.06 32.10 42.80
N ALA A 1040 17.48 31.47 41.70
CA ALA A 1040 16.71 31.26 40.49
C ALA A 1040 16.09 29.84 40.47
N PRO A 1041 15.08 29.58 39.60
CA PRO A 1041 14.49 28.26 39.43
C PRO A 1041 15.54 27.16 39.20
N VAL A 1042 15.39 26.02 39.87
CA VAL A 1042 16.31 24.89 39.69
C VAL A 1042 15.95 24.18 38.40
N LEU A 1043 16.85 24.20 37.41
CA LEU A 1043 16.66 23.55 36.10
C LEU A 1043 17.01 22.07 36.15
N GLY A 1044 18.11 21.72 36.81
CA GLY A 1044 18.64 20.37 36.83
C GLY A 1044 19.00 19.91 38.24
N VAL A 1045 18.70 18.64 38.54
CA VAL A 1045 19.06 17.96 39.79
C VAL A 1045 19.59 16.57 39.45
N ALA A 1046 20.69 16.17 40.08
CA ALA A 1046 21.25 14.83 39.92
C ALA A 1046 21.61 14.24 41.27
N TYR A 1047 21.02 13.08 41.57
CA TYR A 1047 21.32 12.31 42.77
C TYR A 1047 22.50 11.37 42.51
N SER A 1048 23.49 11.37 43.39
CA SER A 1048 24.62 10.44 43.29
C SER A 1048 24.18 9.00 43.64
N GLY A 1049 24.71 8.03 42.89
CA GLY A 1049 24.56 6.60 43.19
C GLY A 1049 25.38 6.13 44.40
N ASN A 1050 26.14 7.01 45.05
CA ASN A 1050 26.96 6.66 46.21
C ASN A 1050 26.09 6.18 47.38
N ILE A 1051 26.53 5.10 48.03
CA ILE A 1051 25.87 4.50 49.20
C ILE A 1051 26.42 5.03 50.52
N THR A 1052 27.54 5.75 50.52
CA THR A 1052 28.20 6.27 51.74
C THR A 1052 27.78 7.69 52.11
N THR A 1053 27.57 8.55 51.12
CA THR A 1053 27.06 9.92 51.28
C THR A 1053 25.89 10.15 50.33
N LEU A 1054 24.98 11.03 50.73
CA LEU A 1054 23.91 11.52 49.86
C LEU A 1054 24.39 12.82 49.23
N ASP A 1055 24.84 12.72 47.98
CA ASP A 1055 25.33 13.88 47.22
C ASP A 1055 24.31 14.24 46.13
N ILE A 1056 23.95 15.53 46.04
CA ILE A 1056 23.02 16.07 45.05
C ILE A 1056 23.72 17.21 44.31
N ALA A 1057 23.83 17.10 42.99
CA ALA A 1057 24.26 18.20 42.13
C ALA A 1057 23.03 18.98 41.63
N THR A 1058 23.16 20.29 41.52
CA THR A 1058 22.06 21.19 41.14
C THR A 1058 22.55 22.28 40.20
N ILE A 1059 21.73 22.67 39.23
CA ILE A 1059 21.98 23.81 38.33
C ILE A 1059 20.69 24.62 38.16
N ALA A 1060 20.80 25.94 38.14
CA ALA A 1060 19.67 26.86 37.96
C ALA A 1060 19.41 27.18 36.47
N GLU A 1061 18.26 27.76 36.16
CA GLU A 1061 17.92 28.27 34.82
C GLU A 1061 18.89 29.34 34.29
N THR A 1062 19.63 30.00 35.18
CA THR A 1062 20.69 30.98 34.85
C THR A 1062 21.91 30.36 34.19
N LEU A 1063 22.12 29.04 34.31
CA LEU A 1063 23.27 28.30 33.78
C LEU A 1063 24.64 28.92 34.13
N ASP A 1064 24.74 29.49 35.31
CA ASP A 1064 25.93 30.18 35.83
C ASP A 1064 26.79 29.25 36.68
N GLU A 1065 26.18 28.41 37.53
CA GLU A 1065 26.92 27.57 38.46
C GLU A 1065 26.27 26.21 38.74
N ILE A 1066 27.11 25.17 38.81
CA ILE A 1066 26.75 23.86 39.35
C ILE A 1066 27.12 23.82 40.83
N LYS A 1067 26.14 23.57 41.69
CA LYS A 1067 26.33 23.40 43.13
C LYS A 1067 26.16 21.95 43.54
N VAL A 1068 27.09 21.44 44.36
CA VAL A 1068 27.02 20.09 44.92
C VAL A 1068 26.79 20.14 46.41
N TRP A 1069 25.78 19.41 46.86
CA TRP A 1069 25.29 19.36 48.23
C TRP A 1069 25.48 17.96 48.80
N ARG A 1070 26.00 17.86 50.02
CA ARG A 1070 26.28 16.58 50.69
C ARG A 1070 25.56 16.48 52.02
N SER A 1071 24.98 15.31 52.28
CA SER A 1071 24.49 14.89 53.59
C SER A 1071 25.12 13.55 53.97
N PRO A 1072 25.51 13.34 55.25
CA PRO A 1072 25.92 12.02 55.72
C PRO A 1072 24.76 11.03 55.57
N ASN A 1073 25.04 9.81 55.12
CA ASN A 1073 24.03 8.75 55.06
C ASN A 1073 23.76 8.25 56.49
N GLN A 1074 22.55 8.50 57.01
CA GLN A 1074 22.18 8.10 58.37
C GLN A 1074 21.85 6.60 58.50
N SER A 1075 21.82 5.84 57.39
CA SER A 1075 21.43 4.43 57.39
C SER A 1075 22.45 3.44 57.99
N SER A 1076 23.63 3.91 58.45
CA SER A 1076 24.69 3.05 59.00
C SER A 1076 25.21 3.43 60.38
N SER A 1077 24.56 4.32 61.14
CA SER A 1077 25.01 4.63 62.52
C SER A 1077 23.90 4.44 63.57
N LEU A 1078 24.20 3.63 64.60
CA LEU A 1078 23.36 3.44 65.80
C LEU A 1078 23.05 4.77 66.51
N THR A 1079 23.92 5.77 66.34
CA THR A 1079 23.74 7.12 66.87
C THR A 1079 22.54 7.86 66.26
N GLY A 1080 22.22 7.66 64.99
CA GLY A 1080 21.05 8.28 64.34
C GLY A 1080 19.71 7.69 64.79
N PHE A 1081 19.72 6.45 65.26
CA PHE A 1081 18.54 5.75 65.78
C PHE A 1081 18.16 6.21 67.20
N LEU A 1082 19.13 6.68 67.99
CA LEU A 1082 18.94 7.09 69.39
C LEU A 1082 18.65 8.60 69.57
N THR A 1083 19.01 9.44 68.61
CA THR A 1083 18.80 10.90 68.68
C THR A 1083 17.59 11.36 67.88
N GLY A 1084 16.48 10.62 67.93
CA GLY A 1084 15.26 10.92 67.17
C GLY A 1084 15.02 12.44 67.02
N SER A 1085 14.99 12.91 65.77
CA SER A 1085 15.00 14.34 65.35
C SER A 1085 16.37 14.94 64.98
N GLY A 1086 17.06 14.34 64.00
CA GLY A 1086 18.11 15.01 63.24
C GLY A 1086 17.80 14.96 61.76
N GLY A 1087 16.95 15.89 61.27
CA GLY A 1087 16.63 15.98 59.84
C GLY A 1087 17.92 15.97 58.99
N THR A 1088 17.95 15.17 57.93
CA THR A 1088 19.08 15.15 56.99
C THR A 1088 19.26 16.55 56.40
N SER A 1089 20.33 17.24 56.80
CA SER A 1089 20.65 18.58 56.31
C SER A 1089 21.75 18.49 55.26
N PHE A 1090 21.43 18.94 54.05
CA PHE A 1090 22.39 19.03 52.96
C PHE A 1090 23.23 20.30 53.13
N LYS A 1091 24.55 20.15 53.09
CA LYS A 1091 25.51 21.27 53.14
C LYS A 1091 26.19 21.44 51.78
N LEU A 1092 26.39 22.68 51.36
CA LEU A 1092 27.13 23.00 50.14
C LEU A 1092 28.59 22.55 50.28
N VAL A 1093 29.06 21.73 49.34
CA VAL A 1093 30.44 21.21 49.31
C VAL A 1093 31.29 22.02 48.34
N THR A 1094 30.78 22.25 47.14
CA THR A 1094 31.51 22.94 46.08
C THR A 1094 30.55 23.61 45.11
N THR A 1095 31.09 24.59 44.39
CA THR A 1095 30.42 25.41 43.39
C THR A 1095 31.35 25.54 42.20
N MET A 1096 30.81 25.39 41.00
CA MET A 1096 31.57 25.28 39.76
C MET A 1096 30.94 26.19 38.72
N ASP A 1097 31.72 27.10 38.16
CA ASP A 1097 31.22 28.04 37.17
C ASP A 1097 30.96 27.34 35.83
N VAL A 1098 29.80 27.61 35.24
CA VAL A 1098 29.42 27.25 33.88
C VAL A 1098 29.43 28.53 33.05
N PRO A 1099 29.94 28.51 31.81
CA PRO A 1099 29.92 29.71 30.96
C PRO A 1099 28.50 30.29 30.85
N SER A 1100 28.34 31.57 31.16
CA SER A 1100 27.00 32.18 31.13
C SER A 1100 26.50 32.37 29.70
N ILE A 1101 25.26 31.97 29.42
CA ILE A 1101 24.58 32.23 28.16
C ILE A 1101 23.27 32.96 28.46
N GLY A 1102 23.05 34.10 27.80
CA GLY A 1102 21.82 34.88 27.95
C GLY A 1102 20.63 34.15 27.32
N LEU A 1103 19.97 33.28 28.08
CA LEU A 1103 18.84 32.48 27.61
C LEU A 1103 17.52 33.24 27.70
N ARG A 1104 16.65 33.05 26.69
CA ARG A 1104 15.24 33.43 26.75
C ARG A 1104 14.41 32.24 27.22
N VAL A 1105 13.32 32.50 27.94
CA VAL A 1105 12.39 31.48 28.47
C VAL A 1105 11.85 30.57 27.35
N GLU A 1106 11.62 31.11 26.16
CA GLU A 1106 11.16 30.37 24.97
C GLU A 1106 12.17 29.32 24.48
N SER A 1107 13.46 29.55 24.71
CA SER A 1107 14.53 28.62 24.31
C SER A 1107 14.58 27.41 25.24
N VAL A 1108 14.30 27.63 26.53
CA VAL A 1108 14.25 26.57 27.55
C VAL A 1108 13.06 25.65 27.33
N SER A 1109 11.89 26.18 26.92
CA SER A 1109 10.69 25.35 26.71
C SER A 1109 10.81 24.34 25.57
N LEU A 1110 11.49 24.72 24.48
CA LEU A 1110 11.72 23.85 23.32
C LEU A 1110 12.86 22.86 23.52
N LEU A 1111 13.89 23.26 24.27
CA LEU A 1111 15.13 22.51 24.38
C LEU A 1111 15.30 21.78 25.73
N MET A 1112 14.27 21.82 26.60
CA MET A 1112 14.28 21.17 27.92
C MET A 1112 14.79 19.72 27.89
N LYS A 1113 14.39 18.95 26.88
CA LYS A 1113 14.77 17.53 26.71
C LYS A 1113 16.27 17.28 26.48
N TYR A 1114 17.04 18.32 26.12
CA TYR A 1114 18.48 18.23 25.84
C TYR A 1114 19.36 18.65 27.02
N PHE A 1115 18.76 19.12 28.11
CA PHE A 1115 19.48 19.37 29.34
C PHE A 1115 19.62 18.07 30.12
N GLN A 1116 20.85 17.72 30.49
CA GLN A 1116 21.10 16.57 31.35
C GLN A 1116 22.14 16.94 32.40
N LEU A 1117 21.87 16.56 33.63
CA LEU A 1117 22.81 16.63 34.74
C LEU A 1117 22.91 15.23 35.32
N ASN A 1118 24.08 14.61 35.22
CA ASN A 1118 24.27 13.21 35.59
C ASN A 1118 25.55 13.04 36.41
N TRP A 1119 25.56 12.04 37.28
CA TRP A 1119 26.78 11.57 37.95
C TRP A 1119 27.38 10.44 37.11
N LEU A 1120 28.60 10.61 36.59
CA LEU A 1120 29.33 9.53 35.91
C LEU A 1120 30.04 8.62 36.92
N SER A 1121 30.50 9.22 38.02
CA SER A 1121 31.07 8.53 39.17
C SER A 1121 30.84 9.38 40.42
N PRO A 1122 31.05 8.86 41.64
CA PRO A 1122 30.97 9.66 42.86
C PRO A 1122 31.92 10.88 42.89
N GLN A 1123 32.89 10.95 41.97
CA GLN A 1123 33.87 12.02 41.84
C GLN A 1123 33.71 12.82 40.54
N CYS A 1124 32.67 12.58 39.73
CA CYS A 1124 32.52 13.24 38.44
C CYS A 1124 31.06 13.51 38.10
N VAL A 1125 30.74 14.78 37.87
CA VAL A 1125 29.44 15.27 37.41
C VAL A 1125 29.56 15.68 35.95
N GLU A 1126 28.66 15.19 35.11
CA GLU A 1126 28.51 15.62 33.73
C GLU A 1126 27.28 16.51 33.61
N PHE A 1127 27.48 17.72 33.11
CA PHE A 1127 26.41 18.60 32.67
C PHE A 1127 26.44 18.70 31.14
N SER A 1128 25.30 18.51 30.50
CA SER A 1128 25.14 18.78 29.08
C SER A 1128 23.95 19.67 28.82
N SER A 1129 24.11 20.56 27.85
CA SER A 1129 23.07 21.47 27.38
C SER A 1129 23.25 21.74 25.89
N PRO A 1130 22.22 22.27 25.21
CA PRO A 1130 22.30 22.60 23.79
C PRO A 1130 23.48 23.51 23.41
N TRP A 1131 23.97 24.32 24.34
CA TRP A 1131 25.01 25.32 24.04
C TRP A 1131 26.40 24.98 24.57
N HIS A 1132 26.51 24.19 25.64
CA HIS A 1132 27.79 23.88 26.28
C HIS A 1132 28.39 22.54 25.86
N GLY A 1133 27.69 21.75 25.04
CA GLY A 1133 28.09 20.37 24.75
C GLY A 1133 28.10 19.53 26.04
N LYS A 1134 29.14 18.71 26.24
CA LYS A 1134 29.36 17.95 27.48
C LYS A 1134 30.45 18.60 28.33
N VAL A 1135 30.08 19.05 29.52
CA VAL A 1135 30.98 19.60 30.53
C VAL A 1135 31.11 18.57 31.65
N GLN A 1136 32.30 18.00 31.81
CA GLN A 1136 32.60 17.07 32.90
C GLN A 1136 33.41 17.78 33.96
N VAL A 1137 32.96 17.67 35.22
CA VAL A 1137 33.64 18.31 36.35
C VAL A 1137 33.97 17.27 37.42
N SER A 1138 35.26 17.19 37.74
CA SER A 1138 35.78 16.33 38.79
C SER A 1138 35.58 16.97 40.16
N LEU A 1139 35.06 16.19 41.11
CA LEU A 1139 34.90 16.57 42.50
C LEU A 1139 36.13 16.15 43.32
N PRO A 1140 36.50 16.94 44.33
CA PRO A 1140 37.60 16.64 45.23
C PRO A 1140 37.35 15.42 46.14
#